data_AF-A0A969FUP2-F1
#
_entry.id   AF-A0A969FUP2-F1
#
_cell.length_a   1.000
_cell.length_b   1.000
_cell.length_c   1.000
_cell.angle_alpha   90.00
_cell.angle_beta   90.00
_cell.angle_gamma   90.00
#
_symmetry.space_group_name_H-M   'P 1'
#
loop_
_entity.id
_entity.type
_entity.pdbx_description
1 polymer ?
#
loop_
_entity_poly.entity_id
_entity_poly.type
_entity_poly.pdbx_seq_one_letter_code
_entity_poly.pdbx_strand_id
1 'polypeptide(L)'
;MEQPHLEAKAPNSSSLSRALFTLNPGMAVSAVRVGGASASFTHEDGLLDIALPRPFAPGEVFTIEVEADGVPDENFAYVDAAKDPFSGTFQENQSLFILGQATLIFERGHVALLPGIAWLPLSGPYAATGDPSVRPDDRYTTRLEVDVPEDLLVAGPGARRDVAGAPSGMKRYLFDAKAPMPAPALVAGRFESRKATIDGVAVELLVDRKHTKNLEVFAPAADAIEKKIAEKLERARAWGLTYPYDGFTLVEVPTRLRGYGGGWRMDSTFSPPAMVLMREAGFPTASFFRRFRDPKKWEDADGGVEGEMVRHLERFFSLDFTGGNLLMGASRAFGAHQIAGSGKDGLALEFVVDTLIAELVFETRGFFSAFLFDSDLNATIGSTIVGFLSSNQEESVTDIVLRTTADRPSVWDALLGTSLSAIDPASDPGRTVTVLNVKARALAQTMLQAYGRENTARALVELIRARRGQTFDRTHLNEALRSVGIEPGTLLSDWLDTTEIPGFVTSDATVTRLIDGPDGQARYQLLVHIHNAGSAVGVAVVKATARSEESRQSFSSDPVRVAAGESVEIGVTMSVPPTEVRLEPLFSQNRGPFSIRFSPVDEDAPRGTEEPLAGVRASEWRPRDDGSIVIDDLDPAFEPKATPVPTLLDSVRAMGARKKDDVERDLGLEVHPSFAPLTLQEWRRISAGSAWGRFRRTMAIAPAGTGEVEAIFRADVPSSGRYRIEIHVPSRQTLGPALQQMKYGAWTIKVDDGTGGEALRFDADAAIGGWNEVGVVPIKGGAVTVSYGNKLDNGGQLLVADAIRLVPVTRAAGGTP
;
A
#
# COMPACT_ATOMS: atom_id res chain seq x y z
N MET A 1 -26.43 -33.93 -21.25
CA MET A 1 -25.37 -33.32 -20.45
C MET A 1 -24.07 -33.71 -21.11
N GLU A 2 -23.27 -32.74 -21.53
CA GLU A 2 -21.86 -33.02 -21.81
C GLU A 2 -21.21 -33.42 -20.48
N GLN A 3 -20.33 -34.43 -20.48
CA GLN A 3 -19.62 -34.82 -19.27
C GLN A 3 -18.61 -33.73 -18.88
N PRO A 4 -18.34 -33.54 -17.57
CA PRO A 4 -17.33 -32.59 -17.11
C PRO A 4 -15.99 -32.97 -17.73
N HIS A 5 -15.43 -32.06 -18.53
CA HIS A 5 -14.15 -32.26 -19.19
C HIS A 5 -13.23 -31.06 -18.93
N LEU A 6 -11.96 -31.38 -18.78
CA LEU A 6 -10.84 -30.46 -18.66
C LEU A 6 -10.03 -30.59 -19.95
N GLU A 7 -9.71 -29.47 -20.58
CA GLU A 7 -8.70 -29.43 -21.63
C GLU A 7 -7.35 -29.09 -20.99
N ALA A 8 -6.37 -29.98 -21.13
CA ALA A 8 -5.06 -29.85 -20.54
C ALA A 8 -3.98 -29.82 -21.63
N LYS A 9 -2.86 -29.16 -21.34
CA LYS A 9 -1.70 -29.09 -22.22
C LYS A 9 -0.46 -29.62 -21.51
N ALA A 10 0.26 -30.54 -22.15
CA ALA A 10 1.54 -31.02 -21.65
C ALA A 10 2.58 -29.89 -21.61
N PRO A 11 3.54 -29.90 -20.65
CA PRO A 11 4.59 -28.89 -20.57
C PRO A 11 5.35 -28.73 -21.89
N ASN A 12 5.78 -27.52 -22.25
CA ASN A 12 6.44 -27.27 -23.53
C ASN A 12 7.86 -27.88 -23.63
N SER A 13 8.46 -28.28 -22.50
CA SER A 13 9.85 -28.75 -22.42
C SER A 13 10.01 -30.26 -22.22
N SER A 14 8.94 -30.98 -21.89
CA SER A 14 9.02 -32.39 -21.50
C SER A 14 7.75 -33.16 -21.86
N SER A 15 7.91 -34.44 -22.20
CA SER A 15 6.76 -35.34 -22.36
C SER A 15 6.06 -35.59 -21.03
N LEU A 16 4.74 -35.74 -21.04
CA LEU A 16 3.93 -35.96 -19.85
C LEU A 16 3.33 -37.37 -19.83
N SER A 17 3.61 -38.16 -18.80
CA SER A 17 3.07 -39.52 -18.63
C SER A 17 2.09 -39.65 -17.46
N ARG A 18 2.05 -38.66 -16.57
CA ARG A 18 1.11 -38.57 -15.44
C ARG A 18 0.60 -37.14 -15.35
N ALA A 19 -0.68 -36.98 -15.03
CA ALA A 19 -1.26 -35.67 -14.76
C ALA A 19 -1.67 -35.63 -13.29
N LEU A 20 -1.19 -34.61 -12.59
CA LEU A 20 -1.40 -34.44 -11.16
C LEU A 20 -2.33 -33.27 -10.93
N PHE A 21 -3.40 -33.49 -10.19
CA PHE A 21 -4.36 -32.47 -9.79
C PHE A 21 -4.60 -32.51 -8.29
N THR A 22 -5.06 -31.40 -7.75
CA THR A 22 -5.65 -31.35 -6.42
C THR A 22 -7.17 -31.30 -6.56
N LEU A 23 -7.86 -32.22 -5.90
CA LEU A 23 -9.31 -32.28 -5.80
C LEU A 23 -9.67 -32.59 -4.36
N ASN A 24 -10.62 -31.86 -3.77
CA ASN A 24 -10.98 -32.02 -2.37
C ASN A 24 -11.25 -33.50 -1.99
N PRO A 25 -10.70 -34.02 -0.87
CA PRO A 25 -10.86 -35.41 -0.46
C PRO A 25 -12.32 -35.81 -0.10
N GLY A 26 -13.19 -34.83 0.16
CA GLY A 26 -14.63 -35.05 0.32
C GLY A 26 -15.37 -35.41 -0.97
N MET A 27 -14.70 -35.32 -2.13
CA MET A 27 -15.23 -35.69 -3.45
C MET A 27 -14.76 -37.10 -3.83
N ALA A 28 -15.66 -38.09 -3.86
CA ALA A 28 -15.32 -39.43 -4.29
C ALA A 28 -15.24 -39.51 -5.82
N VAL A 29 -14.04 -39.74 -6.37
CA VAL A 29 -13.85 -39.93 -7.82
C VAL A 29 -14.23 -41.35 -8.22
N SER A 30 -15.22 -41.48 -9.09
CA SER A 30 -15.75 -42.77 -9.55
C SER A 30 -15.23 -43.20 -10.91
N ALA A 31 -14.87 -42.25 -11.79
CA ALA A 31 -14.28 -42.54 -13.09
C ALA A 31 -13.39 -41.40 -13.60
N VAL A 32 -12.34 -41.77 -14.32
CA VAL A 32 -11.50 -40.84 -15.09
C VAL A 32 -11.34 -41.37 -16.52
N ARG A 33 -11.51 -40.50 -17.52
CA ARG A 33 -11.22 -40.80 -18.92
C ARG A 33 -10.23 -39.78 -19.50
N VAL A 34 -9.31 -40.21 -20.33
CA VAL A 34 -8.33 -39.35 -21.03
C VAL A 34 -8.46 -39.59 -22.53
N GLY A 35 -8.81 -38.56 -23.29
CA GLY A 35 -9.10 -38.68 -24.72
C GLY A 35 -10.21 -39.70 -25.02
N GLY A 36 -11.19 -39.82 -24.12
CA GLY A 36 -12.29 -40.79 -24.20
C GLY A 36 -11.96 -42.22 -23.73
N ALA A 37 -10.69 -42.54 -23.44
CA ALA A 37 -10.28 -43.86 -22.93
C ALA A 37 -10.26 -43.86 -21.40
N SER A 38 -10.71 -44.94 -20.76
CA SER A 38 -10.61 -45.09 -19.30
C SER A 38 -9.14 -45.06 -18.85
N ALA A 39 -8.85 -44.28 -17.80
CA ALA A 39 -7.52 -44.13 -17.22
C ALA A 39 -7.51 -44.60 -15.77
N SER A 40 -6.41 -45.21 -15.34
CA SER A 40 -6.20 -45.54 -13.92
C SER A 40 -5.80 -44.27 -13.15
N PHE A 41 -6.36 -44.10 -11.97
CA PHE A 41 -6.09 -42.96 -11.10
C PHE A 41 -6.01 -43.38 -9.64
N THR A 42 -5.41 -42.53 -8.81
CA THR A 42 -5.49 -42.57 -7.35
C THR A 42 -5.96 -41.21 -6.85
N HIS A 43 -6.86 -41.21 -5.86
CA HIS A 43 -7.30 -39.99 -5.19
C HIS A 43 -7.17 -40.18 -3.68
N GLU A 44 -6.10 -39.64 -3.11
CA GLU A 44 -5.73 -39.79 -1.69
C GLU A 44 -5.27 -38.45 -1.13
N ASP A 45 -5.73 -38.08 0.07
CA ASP A 45 -5.38 -36.83 0.78
C ASP A 45 -5.49 -35.56 -0.09
N GLY A 46 -6.48 -35.55 -0.98
CA GLY A 46 -6.77 -34.45 -1.89
C GLY A 46 -5.95 -34.42 -3.18
N LEU A 47 -5.06 -35.40 -3.41
CA LEU A 47 -4.24 -35.50 -4.60
C LEU A 47 -4.83 -36.51 -5.59
N LEU A 48 -5.25 -36.03 -6.76
CA LEU A 48 -5.73 -36.84 -7.88
C LEU A 48 -4.59 -37.06 -8.88
N ASP A 49 -4.02 -38.25 -8.87
CA ASP A 49 -2.92 -38.66 -9.75
C ASP A 49 -3.44 -39.60 -10.85
N ILE A 50 -3.38 -39.14 -12.09
CA ILE A 50 -3.93 -39.81 -13.27
C ILE A 50 -2.79 -40.36 -14.11
N ALA A 51 -2.76 -41.69 -14.32
CA ALA A 51 -1.85 -42.29 -15.27
C ALA A 51 -2.37 -42.08 -16.70
N LEU A 52 -1.59 -41.38 -17.53
CA LEU A 52 -2.00 -41.10 -18.90
C LEU A 52 -1.87 -42.37 -19.76
N PRO A 53 -2.80 -42.64 -20.68
CA PRO A 53 -2.83 -43.87 -21.48
C PRO A 53 -1.60 -44.02 -22.38
N ARG A 54 -0.94 -42.90 -22.69
CA ARG A 54 0.37 -42.81 -23.32
C ARG A 54 1.07 -41.54 -22.83
N PRO A 55 2.40 -41.44 -23.01
CA PRO A 55 3.09 -40.17 -22.93
C PRO A 55 2.54 -39.18 -23.97
N PHE A 56 2.21 -37.98 -23.54
CA PHE A 56 1.89 -36.84 -24.40
C PHE A 56 3.17 -36.05 -24.70
N ALA A 57 3.33 -35.64 -25.96
CA ALA A 57 4.49 -34.89 -26.42
C ALA A 57 4.51 -33.48 -25.80
N PRO A 58 5.68 -32.81 -25.73
CA PRO A 58 5.74 -31.46 -25.21
C PRO A 58 4.77 -30.51 -25.95
N GLY A 59 3.95 -29.77 -25.19
CA GLY A 59 2.94 -28.86 -25.72
C GLY A 59 1.69 -29.52 -26.33
N GLU A 60 1.58 -30.85 -26.30
CA GLU A 60 0.40 -31.57 -26.80
C GLU A 60 -0.83 -31.31 -25.92
N VAL A 61 -1.98 -31.07 -26.55
CA VAL A 61 -3.27 -30.80 -25.87
C VAL A 61 -4.11 -32.08 -25.83
N PHE A 62 -4.79 -32.32 -24.72
CA PHE A 62 -5.63 -33.50 -24.51
C PHE A 62 -6.78 -33.22 -23.53
N THR A 63 -7.80 -34.07 -23.55
CA THR A 63 -8.97 -33.93 -22.68
C THR A 63 -8.95 -34.95 -21.55
N ILE A 64 -9.40 -34.53 -20.36
CA ILE A 64 -9.62 -35.37 -19.19
C ILE A 64 -11.05 -35.21 -18.73
N GLU A 65 -11.77 -36.29 -18.56
CA GLU A 65 -13.10 -36.33 -17.94
C GLU A 65 -12.98 -36.91 -16.53
N VAL A 66 -13.61 -36.26 -15.55
CA VAL A 66 -13.60 -36.69 -14.14
C VAL A 66 -15.03 -36.74 -13.62
N GLU A 67 -15.49 -37.93 -13.25
CA GLU A 67 -16.78 -38.13 -12.58
C GLU A 67 -16.54 -38.24 -11.07
N ALA A 68 -17.11 -37.32 -10.29
CA ALA A 68 -16.97 -37.30 -8.84
C ALA A 68 -18.26 -36.82 -8.16
N ASP A 69 -18.53 -37.34 -6.96
CA ASP A 69 -19.67 -36.98 -6.13
C ASP A 69 -19.29 -36.87 -4.64
N GLY A 70 -19.96 -35.98 -3.91
CA GLY A 70 -19.69 -35.79 -2.49
C GLY A 70 -19.95 -34.37 -2.01
N VAL A 71 -19.58 -34.11 -0.76
CA VAL A 71 -19.54 -32.78 -0.15
C VAL A 71 -18.08 -32.48 0.16
N PRO A 72 -17.51 -31.36 -0.31
CA PRO A 72 -16.13 -31.03 0.00
C PRO A 72 -15.87 -31.02 1.52
N ASP A 73 -14.75 -31.58 1.93
CA ASP A 73 -14.24 -31.48 3.30
C ASP A 73 -13.82 -30.04 3.58
N GLU A 74 -14.49 -29.40 4.52
CA GLU A 74 -14.22 -28.02 4.93
C GLU A 74 -12.81 -27.82 5.54
N ASN A 75 -12.20 -28.90 6.04
CA ASN A 75 -10.84 -28.85 6.59
C ASN A 75 -9.76 -28.87 5.49
N PHE A 76 -10.12 -29.26 4.27
CA PHE A 76 -9.21 -29.24 3.12
C PHE A 76 -9.39 -27.93 2.32
N ALA A 77 -8.97 -26.82 2.92
CA ALA A 77 -8.95 -25.53 2.26
C ALA A 77 -7.85 -24.62 2.79
N TYR A 78 -7.16 -23.93 1.88
CA TYR A 78 -6.09 -22.98 2.23
C TYR A 78 -5.01 -23.61 3.13
N VAL A 79 -4.70 -24.88 2.90
CA VAL A 79 -3.79 -25.68 3.75
C VAL A 79 -2.34 -25.20 3.69
N ASP A 80 -2.00 -24.36 2.72
CA ASP A 80 -0.71 -23.71 2.53
C ASP A 80 -0.65 -22.27 3.09
N ALA A 81 -1.66 -21.84 3.86
CA ALA A 81 -1.70 -20.50 4.44
C ALA A 81 -0.51 -20.24 5.37
N ALA A 82 0.19 -19.12 5.16
CA ALA A 82 1.32 -18.73 6.00
C ALA A 82 0.96 -18.48 7.48
N LYS A 83 -0.32 -18.20 7.78
CA LYS A 83 -0.83 -18.07 9.14
C LYS A 83 -2.03 -18.98 9.33
N ASP A 84 -1.90 -19.92 10.26
CA ASP A 84 -3.01 -20.72 10.76
C ASP A 84 -3.72 -19.97 11.90
N PRO A 85 -4.96 -19.51 11.72
CA PRO A 85 -5.71 -18.78 12.74
C PRO A 85 -6.07 -19.64 13.97
N PHE A 86 -5.94 -20.97 13.88
CA PHE A 86 -6.18 -21.90 14.99
C PHE A 86 -4.90 -22.31 15.72
N SER A 87 -3.74 -21.88 15.23
CA SER A 87 -2.46 -22.02 15.92
C SER A 87 -2.22 -20.81 16.86
N GLY A 88 -1.78 -21.04 18.10
CA GLY A 88 -1.55 -19.96 19.08
C GLY A 88 -2.74 -19.64 19.99
N THR A 89 -2.77 -18.45 20.58
CA THR A 89 -3.83 -18.05 21.52
C THR A 89 -5.00 -17.34 20.82
N PHE A 90 -6.19 -17.41 21.43
CA PHE A 90 -7.36 -16.69 20.92
C PHE A 90 -7.11 -15.18 20.81
N GLN A 91 -6.41 -14.60 21.79
CA GLN A 91 -6.09 -13.17 21.83
C GLN A 91 -5.19 -12.74 20.67
N GLU A 92 -4.28 -13.58 20.21
CA GLU A 92 -3.39 -13.30 19.06
C GLU A 92 -4.13 -13.33 17.73
N ASN A 93 -5.17 -14.18 17.61
CA ASN A 93 -5.86 -14.43 16.34
C ASN A 93 -7.27 -13.84 16.26
N GLN A 94 -7.81 -13.27 17.33
CA GLN A 94 -9.17 -12.71 17.34
C GLN A 94 -9.41 -11.67 16.24
N SER A 95 -8.39 -10.88 15.89
CA SER A 95 -8.48 -9.89 14.82
C SER A 95 -8.66 -10.55 13.46
N LEU A 96 -7.98 -11.67 13.20
CA LEU A 96 -8.08 -12.41 11.94
C LEU A 96 -9.46 -13.04 11.75
N PHE A 97 -10.15 -13.40 12.85
CA PHE A 97 -11.53 -13.90 12.81
C PHE A 97 -12.57 -12.89 12.32
N ILE A 98 -12.25 -11.59 12.34
CA ILE A 98 -13.08 -10.54 11.71
C ILE A 98 -13.24 -10.80 10.20
N LEU A 99 -12.25 -11.45 9.57
CA LEU A 99 -12.29 -11.81 8.16
C LEU A 99 -13.05 -13.10 7.86
N GLY A 100 -13.68 -13.72 8.87
CA GLY A 100 -14.38 -15.00 8.75
C GLY A 100 -13.44 -16.21 8.84
N GLN A 101 -14.03 -17.37 9.15
CA GLN A 101 -13.31 -18.62 9.39
C GLN A 101 -13.80 -19.77 8.51
N ALA A 102 -15.08 -19.75 8.09
CA ALA A 102 -15.68 -20.81 7.31
C ALA A 102 -15.08 -20.84 5.91
N THR A 103 -14.38 -21.93 5.59
CA THR A 103 -13.76 -22.19 4.28
C THR A 103 -14.77 -22.72 3.26
N LEU A 104 -15.86 -23.30 3.73
CA LEU A 104 -17.00 -23.79 2.98
C LEU A 104 -18.30 -23.34 3.66
N ILE A 105 -19.31 -23.02 2.85
CA ILE A 105 -20.71 -22.99 3.30
C ILE A 105 -21.47 -23.93 2.37
N PHE A 106 -22.06 -24.99 2.91
CA PHE A 106 -22.81 -25.98 2.14
C PHE A 106 -24.10 -26.36 2.87
N GLU A 107 -25.05 -25.43 2.89
CA GLU A 107 -26.30 -25.54 3.63
C GLU A 107 -27.51 -25.47 2.70
N ARG A 108 -28.66 -25.99 3.15
CA ARG A 108 -29.88 -26.08 2.33
C ARG A 108 -30.33 -24.75 1.69
N GLY A 109 -30.07 -23.61 2.34
CA GLY A 109 -30.50 -22.30 1.89
C GLY A 109 -29.38 -21.41 1.36
N HIS A 110 -28.12 -21.83 1.49
CA HIS A 110 -26.97 -21.05 1.06
C HIS A 110 -25.76 -21.96 0.83
N VAL A 111 -25.08 -21.76 -0.29
CA VAL A 111 -23.85 -22.47 -0.68
C VAL A 111 -22.82 -21.43 -1.11
N ALA A 112 -21.58 -21.56 -0.64
CA ALA A 112 -20.44 -20.79 -1.11
C ALA A 112 -19.25 -21.73 -1.34
N LEU A 113 -18.94 -21.97 -2.61
CA LEU A 113 -17.82 -22.77 -3.08
C LEU A 113 -16.74 -21.83 -3.60
N LEU A 114 -15.77 -21.52 -2.76
CA LEU A 114 -14.60 -20.71 -3.14
C LEU A 114 -13.50 -21.59 -3.72
N PRO A 115 -12.64 -21.08 -4.63
CA PRO A 115 -11.58 -21.88 -5.25
C PRO A 115 -10.69 -22.65 -4.28
N GLY A 116 -10.40 -22.08 -3.11
CA GLY A 116 -9.51 -22.69 -2.12
C GLY A 116 -10.02 -23.98 -1.48
N ILE A 117 -11.31 -24.31 -1.62
CA ILE A 117 -11.84 -25.62 -1.17
C ILE A 117 -11.49 -26.73 -2.18
N ALA A 118 -10.92 -26.41 -3.35
CA ALA A 118 -10.62 -27.36 -4.43
C ALA A 118 -11.82 -28.22 -4.86
N TRP A 119 -13.02 -27.62 -4.94
CA TRP A 119 -14.24 -28.28 -5.41
C TRP A 119 -14.21 -28.62 -6.91
N LEU A 120 -13.33 -27.96 -7.66
CA LEU A 120 -12.93 -28.33 -9.02
C LEU A 120 -11.45 -28.73 -9.01
N PRO A 121 -11.02 -29.66 -9.89
CA PRO A 121 -9.61 -30.03 -10.00
C PRO A 121 -8.70 -28.83 -10.27
N LEU A 122 -7.71 -28.63 -9.42
CA LEU A 122 -6.65 -27.62 -9.57
C LEU A 122 -5.38 -28.31 -10.10
N SER A 123 -4.67 -27.68 -11.03
CA SER A 123 -3.45 -28.24 -11.62
C SER A 123 -2.32 -28.36 -10.58
N GLY A 124 -1.71 -29.55 -10.46
CA GLY A 124 -0.61 -29.85 -9.55
C GLY A 124 -1.01 -29.97 -8.06
N PRO A 125 -0.02 -30.10 -7.15
CA PRO A 125 -0.28 -30.21 -5.71
C PRO A 125 -0.78 -28.89 -5.11
N TYR A 126 -1.49 -28.96 -3.98
CA TYR A 126 -1.97 -27.77 -3.27
C TYR A 126 -0.82 -26.91 -2.73
N ALA A 127 0.25 -27.54 -2.24
CA ALA A 127 1.45 -26.84 -1.80
C ALA A 127 2.17 -26.21 -3.01
N ALA A 128 2.71 -24.99 -2.83
CA ALA A 128 3.30 -24.15 -3.88
C ALA A 128 2.31 -23.40 -4.79
N THR A 129 1.20 -22.89 -4.25
CA THR A 129 0.39 -21.87 -4.94
C THR A 129 0.84 -20.45 -4.55
N GLY A 130 0.74 -19.50 -5.49
CA GLY A 130 0.92 -18.07 -5.22
C GLY A 130 2.34 -17.49 -5.31
N ASP A 131 3.37 -18.27 -5.64
CA ASP A 131 4.69 -17.76 -6.06
C ASP A 131 4.92 -18.06 -7.56
N PRO A 132 4.80 -17.04 -8.43
CA PRO A 132 5.04 -17.18 -9.87
C PRO A 132 6.43 -17.70 -10.27
N SER A 133 7.42 -17.62 -9.38
CA SER A 133 8.76 -18.16 -9.60
C SER A 133 8.84 -19.67 -9.41
N VAL A 134 7.95 -20.23 -8.58
CA VAL A 134 7.86 -21.68 -8.30
C VAL A 134 6.84 -22.32 -9.24
N ARG A 135 5.62 -21.79 -9.28
CA ARG A 135 4.55 -22.25 -10.17
C ARG A 135 3.61 -21.09 -10.49
N PRO A 136 3.61 -20.58 -11.73
CA PRO A 136 2.60 -19.63 -12.21
C PRO A 136 1.19 -20.20 -12.12
N ASP A 137 0.21 -19.32 -11.88
CA ASP A 137 -1.19 -19.71 -11.93
C ASP A 137 -1.65 -20.00 -13.37
N ASP A 138 -2.42 -21.07 -13.53
CA ASP A 138 -3.10 -21.35 -14.79
C ASP A 138 -4.29 -20.40 -15.01
N ARG A 139 -4.49 -19.99 -16.26
CA ARG A 139 -5.65 -19.22 -16.71
C ARG A 139 -6.42 -20.03 -17.74
N TYR A 140 -7.72 -20.17 -17.55
CA TYR A 140 -8.56 -21.04 -18.38
C TYR A 140 -9.96 -20.45 -18.56
N THR A 141 -10.68 -20.90 -19.60
CA THR A 141 -12.08 -20.56 -19.80
C THR A 141 -12.98 -21.59 -19.13
N THR A 142 -14.19 -21.21 -18.74
CA THR A 142 -15.10 -22.12 -18.05
C THR A 142 -16.49 -22.14 -18.68
N ARG A 143 -17.09 -23.33 -18.68
CA ARG A 143 -18.51 -23.54 -18.92
C ARG A 143 -19.06 -24.37 -17.78
N LEU A 144 -19.93 -23.78 -16.97
CA LEU A 144 -20.50 -24.40 -15.77
C LEU A 144 -22.01 -24.53 -15.93
N GLU A 145 -22.51 -25.77 -15.83
CA GLU A 145 -23.93 -26.07 -15.70
C GLU A 145 -24.22 -26.50 -14.26
N VAL A 146 -25.17 -25.83 -13.62
CA VAL A 146 -25.43 -25.97 -12.18
C VAL A 146 -26.90 -26.22 -11.95
N ASP A 147 -27.23 -27.37 -11.37
CA ASP A 147 -28.58 -27.70 -10.91
C ASP A 147 -28.73 -27.33 -9.42
N VAL A 148 -29.72 -26.53 -9.10
CA VAL A 148 -30.06 -26.13 -7.72
C VAL A 148 -31.56 -26.21 -7.47
N PRO A 149 -32.02 -26.29 -6.22
CA PRO A 149 -33.45 -26.14 -5.89
C PRO A 149 -34.06 -24.88 -6.52
N GLU A 150 -35.31 -24.96 -6.98
CA GLU A 150 -35.98 -23.90 -7.74
C GLU A 150 -36.04 -22.53 -7.03
N ASP A 151 -35.97 -22.50 -5.69
CA ASP A 151 -36.01 -21.28 -4.90
C ASP A 151 -34.65 -20.57 -4.76
N LEU A 152 -33.56 -21.17 -5.26
CA LEU A 152 -32.21 -20.60 -5.21
C LEU A 152 -31.83 -19.89 -6.52
N LEU A 153 -31.10 -18.79 -6.37
CA LEU A 153 -30.34 -18.14 -7.44
C LEU A 153 -28.86 -18.46 -7.25
N VAL A 154 -28.11 -18.48 -8.36
CA VAL A 154 -26.67 -18.75 -8.37
C VAL A 154 -25.90 -17.53 -8.89
N ALA A 155 -24.77 -17.23 -8.28
CA ALA A 155 -23.74 -16.34 -8.78
C ALA A 155 -22.53 -17.20 -9.18
N GLY A 156 -21.94 -16.88 -10.33
CA GLY A 156 -20.82 -17.62 -10.90
C GLY A 156 -20.07 -16.76 -11.91
N PRO A 157 -19.10 -17.35 -12.64
CA PRO A 157 -18.26 -16.62 -13.57
C PRO A 157 -19.05 -16.16 -14.80
N GLY A 158 -19.45 -14.88 -14.84
CA GLY A 158 -20.14 -14.24 -15.96
C GLY A 158 -21.65 -14.14 -15.78
N ALA A 159 -22.38 -13.97 -16.87
CA ALA A 159 -23.83 -13.80 -16.83
C ALA A 159 -24.57 -15.12 -16.53
N ARG A 160 -25.46 -15.12 -15.54
CA ARG A 160 -26.35 -16.26 -15.27
C ARG A 160 -27.40 -16.40 -16.37
N ARG A 161 -27.46 -17.58 -17.01
CA ARG A 161 -28.49 -17.93 -18.00
C ARG A 161 -29.34 -19.10 -17.50
N ASP A 162 -30.65 -18.99 -17.65
CA ASP A 162 -31.58 -20.08 -17.35
C ASP A 162 -31.62 -21.05 -18.54
N VAL A 163 -31.44 -22.35 -18.30
CA VAL A 163 -31.50 -23.37 -19.35
C VAL A 163 -32.43 -24.52 -18.97
N ALA A 164 -33.05 -25.14 -19.97
CA ALA A 164 -33.97 -26.26 -19.77
C ALA A 164 -33.23 -27.57 -19.45
N GLY A 165 -33.98 -28.57 -18.95
CA GLY A 165 -33.47 -29.93 -18.72
C GLY A 165 -32.93 -30.21 -17.32
N ALA A 166 -33.30 -29.38 -16.33
CA ALA A 166 -33.07 -29.66 -14.92
C ALA A 166 -33.93 -30.84 -14.44
N PRO A 167 -33.48 -31.62 -13.44
CA PRO A 167 -34.31 -32.60 -12.74
C PRO A 167 -35.57 -31.97 -12.11
N SER A 168 -36.59 -32.80 -11.82
CA SER A 168 -37.82 -32.33 -11.17
C SER A 168 -37.52 -31.65 -9.82
N GLY A 169 -38.08 -30.45 -9.61
CA GLY A 169 -37.86 -29.65 -8.38
C GLY A 169 -36.53 -28.90 -8.36
N MET A 170 -35.78 -28.91 -9.47
CA MET A 170 -34.52 -28.19 -9.65
C MET A 170 -34.62 -27.21 -10.82
N LYS A 171 -33.75 -26.21 -10.79
CA LYS A 171 -33.51 -25.27 -11.88
C LYS A 171 -32.05 -25.36 -12.31
N ARG A 172 -31.81 -25.32 -13.62
CA ARG A 172 -30.47 -25.33 -14.19
C ARG A 172 -30.05 -23.94 -14.62
N TYR A 173 -28.85 -23.55 -14.21
CA TYR A 173 -28.18 -22.34 -14.66
C TYR A 173 -26.93 -22.67 -15.45
N LEU A 174 -26.65 -21.86 -16.48
CA LEU A 174 -25.44 -21.92 -17.30
C LEU A 174 -24.63 -20.64 -17.09
N PHE A 175 -23.34 -20.81 -16.85
CA PHE A 175 -22.31 -19.77 -16.91
C PHE A 175 -21.32 -20.16 -18.01
N ASP A 176 -21.13 -19.30 -19.01
CA ASP A 176 -20.31 -19.60 -20.18
C ASP A 176 -19.24 -18.52 -20.39
N ALA A 177 -18.27 -18.48 -19.49
CA ALA A 177 -17.24 -17.47 -19.48
C ALA A 177 -16.14 -17.78 -20.51
N LYS A 178 -16.18 -17.04 -21.62
CA LYS A 178 -15.27 -17.20 -22.76
C LYS A 178 -13.91 -16.53 -22.61
N ALA A 179 -13.75 -15.65 -21.62
CA ALA A 179 -12.46 -15.05 -21.31
C ALA A 179 -11.69 -15.90 -20.29
N PRO A 180 -10.35 -16.01 -20.40
CA PRO A 180 -9.55 -16.72 -19.41
C PRO A 180 -9.72 -16.15 -18.01
N MET A 181 -9.61 -17.01 -17.00
CA MET A 181 -9.75 -16.66 -15.59
C MET A 181 -8.96 -17.62 -14.70
N PRO A 182 -8.64 -17.23 -13.45
CA PRO A 182 -8.28 -18.18 -12.41
C PRO A 182 -9.48 -19.09 -12.08
N ALA A 183 -9.28 -19.96 -11.09
CA ALA A 183 -10.34 -20.82 -10.61
C ALA A 183 -11.61 -20.05 -10.18
N PRO A 184 -12.81 -20.53 -10.59
CA PRO A 184 -14.06 -19.84 -10.35
C PRO A 184 -14.63 -20.10 -8.95
N ALA A 185 -15.40 -19.15 -8.45
CA ALA A 185 -16.26 -19.32 -7.29
C ALA A 185 -17.71 -19.57 -7.73
N LEU A 186 -18.50 -20.18 -6.85
CA LEU A 186 -19.94 -20.33 -7.02
C LEU A 186 -20.65 -20.04 -5.71
N VAL A 187 -21.66 -19.17 -5.74
CA VAL A 187 -22.50 -18.84 -4.58
C VAL A 187 -23.95 -19.08 -4.94
N ALA A 188 -24.68 -19.89 -4.17
CA ALA A 188 -26.10 -20.10 -4.35
C ALA A 188 -26.87 -19.71 -3.09
N GLY A 189 -28.04 -19.13 -3.23
CA GLY A 189 -28.81 -18.68 -2.07
C GLY A 189 -30.20 -18.17 -2.42
N ARG A 190 -30.99 -17.93 -1.36
CA ARG A 190 -32.32 -17.32 -1.46
C ARG A 190 -32.20 -15.81 -1.62
N PHE A 191 -31.79 -15.39 -2.80
CA PHE A 191 -31.54 -14.00 -3.10
C PHE A 191 -32.76 -13.28 -3.66
N GLU A 192 -32.81 -11.99 -3.39
CA GLU A 192 -33.46 -10.96 -4.17
C GLU A 192 -32.47 -10.46 -5.23
N SER A 193 -32.93 -10.27 -6.47
CA SER A 193 -32.09 -9.90 -7.61
C SER A 193 -32.45 -8.50 -8.14
N ARG A 194 -31.43 -7.68 -8.41
CA ARG A 194 -31.53 -6.45 -9.22
C ARG A 194 -30.55 -6.57 -10.39
N LYS A 195 -31.02 -6.30 -11.60
CA LYS A 195 -30.24 -6.51 -12.82
C LYS A 195 -30.35 -5.30 -13.75
N ALA A 196 -29.25 -4.98 -14.41
CA ALA A 196 -29.18 -4.03 -15.50
C ALA A 196 -28.23 -4.56 -16.58
N THR A 197 -28.42 -4.12 -17.83
CA THR A 197 -27.44 -4.34 -18.90
C THR A 197 -26.78 -3.00 -19.20
N ILE A 198 -25.50 -2.89 -18.89
CA ILE A 198 -24.74 -1.64 -18.98
C ILE A 198 -23.58 -1.88 -19.93
N ASP A 199 -23.54 -1.17 -21.06
CA ASP A 199 -22.50 -1.28 -22.08
C ASP A 199 -22.21 -2.71 -22.58
N GLY A 200 -23.26 -3.54 -22.64
CA GLY A 200 -23.19 -4.94 -23.07
C GLY A 200 -22.82 -5.94 -21.97
N VAL A 201 -22.63 -5.48 -20.73
CA VAL A 201 -22.36 -6.33 -19.56
C VAL A 201 -23.63 -6.49 -18.72
N ALA A 202 -23.99 -7.74 -18.42
CA ALA A 202 -25.07 -8.04 -17.49
C ALA A 202 -24.60 -7.81 -16.04
N VAL A 203 -24.98 -6.70 -15.43
CA VAL A 203 -24.66 -6.38 -14.04
C VAL A 203 -25.79 -6.86 -13.15
N GLU A 204 -25.46 -7.63 -12.12
CA GLU A 204 -26.41 -8.17 -11.17
C GLU A 204 -25.99 -7.92 -9.71
N LEU A 205 -26.96 -7.53 -8.89
CA LEU A 205 -26.86 -7.46 -7.43
C LEU A 205 -27.75 -8.55 -6.83
N LEU A 206 -27.16 -9.41 -5.99
CA LEU A 206 -27.83 -10.48 -5.26
C LEU A 206 -27.68 -10.24 -3.75
N VAL A 207 -28.82 -10.04 -3.08
CA VAL A 207 -28.90 -9.75 -1.64
C VAL A 207 -29.88 -10.75 -1.01
N ASP A 208 -29.64 -11.20 0.22
CA ASP A 208 -30.59 -12.09 0.91
C ASP A 208 -31.98 -11.43 0.96
N ARG A 209 -33.04 -12.22 0.76
CA ARG A 209 -34.43 -11.71 0.76
C ARG A 209 -34.83 -11.01 2.07
N LYS A 210 -34.08 -11.19 3.16
CA LYS A 210 -34.28 -10.51 4.44
C LYS A 210 -33.50 -9.20 4.57
N HIS A 211 -32.56 -8.91 3.67
CA HIS A 211 -31.64 -7.76 3.73
C HIS A 211 -31.91 -6.72 2.64
N THR A 212 -33.16 -6.60 2.18
CA THR A 212 -33.53 -5.74 1.03
C THR A 212 -33.66 -4.26 1.35
N LYS A 213 -33.55 -3.84 2.62
CA LYS A 213 -33.77 -2.45 3.05
C LYS A 213 -32.94 -1.43 2.26
N ASN A 214 -31.68 -1.73 1.98
CA ASN A 214 -30.84 -0.81 1.23
C ASN A 214 -31.15 -0.79 -0.27
N LEU A 215 -31.80 -1.82 -0.81
CA LEU A 215 -32.35 -1.76 -2.18
C LEU A 215 -33.44 -0.68 -2.26
N GLU A 216 -34.29 -0.55 -1.23
CA GLU A 216 -35.33 0.48 -1.16
C GLU A 216 -34.73 1.89 -0.97
N VAL A 217 -33.72 2.01 -0.10
CA VAL A 217 -33.03 3.30 0.14
C VAL A 217 -32.42 3.83 -1.16
N PHE A 218 -31.77 2.98 -1.96
CA PHE A 218 -31.07 3.37 -3.18
C PHE A 218 -31.92 3.28 -4.45
N ALA A 219 -33.17 2.81 -4.39
CA ALA A 219 -34.05 2.73 -5.56
C ALA A 219 -34.20 4.07 -6.32
N PRO A 220 -34.31 5.25 -5.66
CA PRO A 220 -34.37 6.52 -6.37
C PRO A 220 -33.08 6.87 -7.15
N ALA A 221 -31.93 6.33 -6.74
CA ALA A 221 -30.63 6.62 -7.36
C ALA A 221 -30.20 5.54 -8.37
N ALA A 222 -31.09 4.62 -8.77
CA ALA A 222 -30.76 3.49 -9.64
C ALA A 222 -30.13 3.96 -10.98
N ASP A 223 -30.78 4.88 -11.68
CA ASP A 223 -30.27 5.42 -12.96
C ASP A 223 -28.91 6.12 -12.79
N ALA A 224 -28.73 6.86 -11.69
CA ALA A 224 -27.47 7.52 -11.37
C ALA A 224 -26.34 6.51 -11.07
N ILE A 225 -26.65 5.40 -10.41
CA ILE A 225 -25.72 4.28 -10.18
C ILE A 225 -25.35 3.61 -11.51
N GLU A 226 -26.34 3.31 -12.36
CA GLU A 226 -26.09 2.69 -13.68
C GLU A 226 -25.22 3.60 -14.56
N LYS A 227 -25.53 4.89 -14.61
CA LYS A 227 -24.70 5.89 -15.30
C LYS A 227 -23.27 5.89 -14.77
N LYS A 228 -23.09 5.81 -13.44
CA LYS A 228 -21.74 5.80 -12.84
C LYS A 228 -20.96 4.54 -13.21
N ILE A 229 -21.61 3.40 -13.33
CA ILE A 229 -20.99 2.15 -13.80
C ILE A 229 -20.60 2.28 -15.28
N ALA A 230 -21.50 2.82 -16.12
CA ALA A 230 -21.23 3.07 -17.54
C ALA A 230 -20.01 4.00 -17.72
N GLU A 231 -19.91 5.09 -16.95
CA GLU A 231 -18.75 5.98 -16.97
C GLU A 231 -17.41 5.24 -16.73
N LYS A 232 -17.39 4.26 -15.81
CA LYS A 232 -16.18 3.46 -15.52
C LYS A 232 -15.87 2.48 -16.66
N LEU A 233 -16.88 1.83 -17.22
CA LEU A 233 -16.71 0.90 -18.36
C LEU A 233 -16.25 1.65 -19.62
N GLU A 234 -16.85 2.80 -19.93
CA GLU A 234 -16.46 3.65 -21.04
C GLU A 234 -15.05 4.21 -20.87
N ARG A 235 -14.65 4.59 -19.65
CA ARG A 235 -13.26 4.97 -19.37
C ARG A 235 -12.30 3.82 -19.63
N ALA A 236 -12.62 2.61 -19.18
CA ALA A 236 -11.81 1.43 -19.44
C ALA A 236 -11.68 1.17 -20.95
N ARG A 237 -12.79 1.27 -21.68
CA ARG A 237 -12.85 1.14 -23.14
C ARG A 237 -12.02 2.21 -23.86
N ALA A 238 -12.04 3.45 -23.38
CA ALA A 238 -11.24 4.55 -23.93
C ALA A 238 -9.73 4.27 -23.84
N TRP A 239 -9.30 3.51 -22.83
CA TRP A 239 -7.93 3.00 -22.70
C TRP A 239 -7.64 1.72 -23.49
N GLY A 240 -8.64 1.13 -24.15
CA GLY A 240 -8.56 -0.18 -24.80
C GLY A 240 -8.69 -1.38 -23.85
N LEU A 241 -8.89 -1.12 -22.55
CA LEU A 241 -9.09 -2.11 -21.50
C LEU A 241 -10.59 -2.46 -21.41
N THR A 242 -11.09 -3.24 -22.36
CA THR A 242 -12.51 -3.67 -22.34
C THR A 242 -12.75 -4.74 -21.28
N TYR A 243 -13.85 -4.63 -20.53
CA TYR A 243 -14.24 -5.65 -19.55
C TYR A 243 -14.42 -7.02 -20.26
N PRO A 244 -13.77 -8.10 -19.78
CA PRO A 244 -13.62 -9.31 -20.61
C PRO A 244 -14.77 -10.32 -20.48
N TYR A 245 -15.68 -10.15 -19.52
CA TYR A 245 -16.78 -11.09 -19.27
C TYR A 245 -18.12 -10.52 -19.73
N ASP A 246 -19.12 -11.38 -19.94
CA ASP A 246 -20.48 -10.99 -20.36
C ASP A 246 -21.37 -10.57 -19.19
N GLY A 247 -20.92 -10.77 -17.96
CA GLY A 247 -21.61 -10.34 -16.74
C GLY A 247 -20.68 -10.01 -15.59
N PHE A 248 -21.22 -9.28 -14.61
CA PHE A 248 -20.56 -8.98 -13.35
C PHE A 248 -21.60 -9.07 -12.22
N THR A 249 -21.35 -9.91 -11.22
CA THR A 249 -22.29 -10.12 -10.11
C THR A 249 -21.70 -9.67 -8.78
N LEU A 250 -22.40 -8.77 -8.08
CA LEU A 250 -22.14 -8.46 -6.69
C LEU A 250 -23.10 -9.31 -5.82
N VAL A 251 -22.57 -10.23 -5.02
CA VAL A 251 -23.39 -11.20 -4.27
C VAL A 251 -23.10 -11.18 -2.78
N GLU A 252 -24.16 -11.22 -2.00
CA GLU A 252 -24.11 -11.34 -0.55
C GLU A 252 -23.62 -12.70 -0.07
N VAL A 253 -22.71 -12.68 0.89
CA VAL A 253 -22.21 -13.84 1.64
C VAL A 253 -22.29 -13.62 3.15
N PRO A 254 -22.50 -14.68 3.95
CA PRO A 254 -22.47 -14.60 5.41
C PRO A 254 -21.13 -14.08 5.95
N THR A 255 -21.16 -13.32 7.06
CA THR A 255 -19.96 -12.71 7.65
C THR A 255 -18.89 -13.74 8.00
N ARG A 256 -19.31 -14.95 8.38
CA ARG A 256 -18.42 -16.05 8.77
C ARG A 256 -17.62 -16.64 7.61
N LEU A 257 -17.99 -16.41 6.35
CA LEU A 257 -17.23 -16.89 5.19
C LEU A 257 -15.83 -16.27 5.22
N ARG A 258 -14.81 -17.11 5.12
CA ARG A 258 -13.41 -16.70 5.10
C ARG A 258 -13.12 -15.85 3.86
N GLY A 259 -12.67 -14.62 4.09
CA GLY A 259 -12.38 -13.63 3.04
C GLY A 259 -10.93 -13.52 2.61
N TYR A 260 -10.07 -14.44 3.06
CA TYR A 260 -8.64 -14.45 2.75
C TYR A 260 -8.17 -15.85 2.34
N GLY A 261 -7.21 -15.88 1.43
CA GLY A 261 -6.72 -17.09 0.78
C GLY A 261 -5.69 -17.86 1.60
N GLY A 262 -5.03 -18.78 0.90
CA GLY A 262 -3.87 -19.53 1.37
C GLY A 262 -2.56 -18.90 0.89
N GLY A 263 -1.53 -19.73 0.82
CA GLY A 263 -0.18 -19.32 0.46
C GLY A 263 0.41 -18.26 1.38
N TRP A 264 1.53 -17.67 0.94
CA TRP A 264 2.21 -16.59 1.66
C TRP A 264 1.41 -15.28 1.64
N ARG A 265 0.71 -14.97 0.54
CA ARG A 265 0.03 -13.67 0.38
C ARG A 265 -1.23 -13.57 1.23
N MET A 266 -1.94 -14.70 1.42
CA MET A 266 -3.26 -14.74 2.06
C MET A 266 -4.20 -13.66 1.49
N ASP A 267 -4.21 -13.52 0.15
CA ASP A 267 -4.91 -12.44 -0.58
C ASP A 267 -6.43 -12.52 -0.42
N SER A 268 -7.15 -11.46 -0.76
CA SER A 268 -8.62 -11.46 -0.68
C SER A 268 -9.23 -12.52 -1.61
N THR A 269 -10.14 -13.33 -1.07
CA THR A 269 -10.95 -14.30 -1.85
C THR A 269 -12.27 -13.70 -2.32
N PHE A 270 -12.55 -12.44 -1.99
CA PHE A 270 -13.83 -11.77 -2.25
C PHE A 270 -13.93 -11.11 -3.62
N SER A 271 -12.93 -11.29 -4.47
CA SER A 271 -12.92 -10.81 -5.85
C SER A 271 -12.76 -11.96 -6.86
N PRO A 272 -13.62 -13.00 -6.83
CA PRO A 272 -13.54 -14.07 -7.83
C PRO A 272 -13.83 -13.55 -9.25
N PRO A 273 -13.50 -14.31 -10.30
CA PRO A 273 -13.77 -13.91 -11.67
C PRO A 273 -15.22 -13.50 -11.90
N ALA A 274 -15.42 -12.34 -12.53
CA ALA A 274 -16.72 -11.75 -12.84
C ALA A 274 -17.63 -11.49 -11.63
N MET A 275 -17.07 -11.42 -10.42
CA MET A 275 -17.84 -11.30 -9.20
C MET A 275 -17.13 -10.46 -8.14
N VAL A 276 -17.91 -9.86 -7.24
CA VAL A 276 -17.43 -9.42 -5.93
C VAL A 276 -18.36 -9.97 -4.87
N LEU A 277 -17.77 -10.51 -3.79
CA LEU A 277 -18.47 -11.06 -2.64
C LEU A 277 -18.59 -9.96 -1.58
N MET A 278 -19.82 -9.63 -1.18
CA MET A 278 -20.09 -8.64 -0.13
C MET A 278 -20.54 -9.33 1.16
N ARG A 279 -19.93 -9.01 2.30
CA ARG A 279 -20.42 -9.52 3.59
C ARG A 279 -21.82 -8.98 3.88
N GLU A 280 -22.67 -9.79 4.50
CA GLU A 280 -23.98 -9.35 5.01
C GLU A 280 -23.84 -8.12 5.93
N ALA A 281 -22.77 -8.04 6.73
CA ALA A 281 -22.47 -6.91 7.62
C ALA A 281 -22.03 -5.62 6.88
N GLY A 282 -21.82 -5.69 5.56
CA GLY A 282 -21.48 -4.57 4.69
C GLY A 282 -22.71 -3.87 4.13
N PHE A 283 -22.75 -3.66 2.81
CA PHE A 283 -23.87 -2.99 2.13
C PHE A 283 -25.25 -3.54 2.49
N PRO A 284 -25.52 -4.86 2.60
CA PRO A 284 -26.86 -5.37 2.86
C PRO A 284 -27.50 -4.86 4.15
N THR A 285 -26.73 -4.78 5.24
CA THR A 285 -27.24 -4.39 6.57
C THR A 285 -26.72 -3.05 7.10
N ALA A 286 -25.88 -2.34 6.32
CA ALA A 286 -25.40 -1.01 6.66
C ALA A 286 -26.54 0.01 6.87
N SER A 287 -26.34 0.95 7.79
CA SER A 287 -27.38 1.88 8.24
C SER A 287 -27.58 3.12 7.35
N PHE A 288 -27.57 2.98 6.02
CA PHE A 288 -27.72 4.10 5.07
C PHE A 288 -29.02 4.90 5.26
N PHE A 289 -30.10 4.20 5.64
CA PHE A 289 -31.40 4.82 5.93
C PHE A 289 -31.32 5.96 6.96
N ARG A 290 -30.34 5.95 7.88
CA ARG A 290 -30.18 7.03 8.88
C ARG A 290 -29.65 8.32 8.23
N ARG A 291 -28.76 8.19 7.24
CA ARG A 291 -28.13 9.33 6.54
C ARG A 291 -29.10 9.98 5.57
N PHE A 292 -29.85 9.17 4.81
CA PHE A 292 -30.75 9.65 3.75
C PHE A 292 -32.22 9.76 4.20
N ARG A 293 -32.47 9.75 5.52
CA ARG A 293 -33.83 9.93 6.09
C ARG A 293 -34.47 11.28 5.72
N ASP A 294 -33.64 12.30 5.54
CA ASP A 294 -34.05 13.67 5.22
C ASP A 294 -33.37 14.12 3.91
N PRO A 295 -33.98 13.81 2.75
CA PRO A 295 -33.41 14.13 1.44
C PRO A 295 -33.11 15.61 1.23
N LYS A 296 -33.86 16.52 1.90
CA LYS A 296 -33.72 17.97 1.78
C LYS A 296 -32.31 18.47 2.10
N LYS A 297 -31.58 17.75 2.95
CA LYS A 297 -30.20 18.10 3.30
C LYS A 297 -29.21 18.02 2.13
N TRP A 298 -29.60 17.35 1.05
CA TRP A 298 -28.74 17.04 -0.08
C TRP A 298 -29.30 17.59 -1.39
N GLU A 299 -30.37 18.40 -1.36
CA GLU A 299 -30.96 19.02 -2.57
C GLU A 299 -29.95 19.94 -3.27
N ASP A 300 -29.19 20.72 -2.48
CA ASP A 300 -28.15 21.64 -2.98
C ASP A 300 -26.79 20.96 -3.19
N ALA A 301 -26.68 19.66 -2.94
CA ALA A 301 -25.44 18.93 -3.21
C ALA A 301 -25.22 18.84 -4.72
N ASP A 302 -23.97 18.82 -5.17
CA ASP A 302 -23.67 18.60 -6.59
C ASP A 302 -24.23 17.25 -7.05
N GLY A 303 -25.00 17.24 -8.15
CA GLY A 303 -25.78 16.08 -8.60
C GLY A 303 -27.05 15.77 -7.79
N GLY A 304 -27.47 16.67 -6.88
CA GLY A 304 -28.63 16.52 -6.02
C GLY A 304 -28.52 15.33 -5.05
N VAL A 305 -29.67 14.90 -4.54
CA VAL A 305 -29.77 13.79 -3.59
C VAL A 305 -29.20 12.49 -4.17
N GLU A 306 -29.53 12.18 -5.43
CA GLU A 306 -29.06 10.97 -6.12
C GLU A 306 -27.54 10.98 -6.33
N GLY A 307 -26.97 12.12 -6.74
CA GLY A 307 -25.52 12.29 -6.86
C GLY A 307 -24.80 12.08 -5.54
N GLU A 308 -25.33 12.61 -4.43
CA GLU A 308 -24.77 12.37 -3.10
C GLU A 308 -24.90 10.91 -2.66
N MET A 309 -26.00 10.23 -2.99
CA MET A 309 -26.18 8.81 -2.74
C MET A 309 -25.11 7.98 -3.46
N VAL A 310 -24.87 8.25 -4.75
CA VAL A 310 -23.82 7.58 -5.53
C VAL A 310 -22.44 7.85 -4.94
N ARG A 311 -22.10 9.12 -4.65
CA ARG A 311 -20.80 9.48 -4.03
C ARG A 311 -20.58 8.78 -2.70
N HIS A 312 -21.62 8.72 -1.86
CA HIS A 312 -21.52 8.07 -0.55
C HIS A 312 -21.39 6.55 -0.67
N LEU A 313 -22.06 5.94 -1.66
CA LEU A 313 -21.94 4.51 -1.94
C LEU A 313 -20.54 4.15 -2.47
N GLU A 314 -20.00 4.92 -3.43
CA GLU A 314 -18.62 4.76 -3.90
C GLU A 314 -17.63 4.90 -2.75
N ARG A 315 -17.80 5.91 -1.90
CA ARG A 315 -16.98 6.09 -0.71
C ARG A 315 -17.08 4.86 0.20
N PHE A 316 -18.29 4.40 0.52
CA PHE A 316 -18.49 3.23 1.38
C PHE A 316 -17.75 1.99 0.88
N PHE A 317 -17.87 1.65 -0.41
CA PHE A 317 -17.16 0.51 -0.99
C PHE A 317 -15.65 0.72 -1.04
N SER A 318 -15.18 1.95 -1.28
CA SER A 318 -13.74 2.26 -1.28
C SER A 318 -13.10 2.12 0.11
N LEU A 319 -13.89 2.21 1.19
CA LEU A 319 -13.44 2.11 2.58
C LEU A 319 -13.35 0.67 3.10
N ASP A 320 -13.76 -0.33 2.33
CA ASP A 320 -13.66 -1.73 2.75
C ASP A 320 -12.20 -2.21 2.68
N PHE A 321 -11.58 -2.39 3.84
CA PHE A 321 -10.23 -2.96 4.00
C PHE A 321 -10.26 -4.43 4.47
N THR A 322 -11.45 -5.05 4.52
CA THR A 322 -11.67 -6.45 4.92
C THR A 322 -11.67 -7.43 3.75
N GLY A 323 -11.28 -6.96 2.57
CA GLY A 323 -11.12 -7.73 1.33
C GLY A 323 -12.26 -7.57 0.33
N GLY A 324 -13.39 -6.97 0.70
CA GLY A 324 -14.58 -6.80 -0.15
C GLY A 324 -14.63 -5.50 -0.97
N ASN A 325 -13.49 -4.81 -1.15
CA ASN A 325 -13.45 -3.54 -1.90
C ASN A 325 -13.90 -3.72 -3.36
N LEU A 326 -15.08 -3.21 -3.70
CA LEU A 326 -15.71 -3.38 -5.01
C LEU A 326 -14.84 -2.87 -6.16
N LEU A 327 -14.23 -1.69 -6.00
CA LEU A 327 -13.48 -1.05 -7.08
C LEU A 327 -12.17 -1.81 -7.36
N MET A 328 -11.48 -2.23 -6.28
CA MET A 328 -10.29 -3.07 -6.41
C MET A 328 -10.65 -4.43 -6.99
N GLY A 329 -11.70 -5.09 -6.48
CA GLY A 329 -12.11 -6.42 -6.93
C GLY A 329 -12.51 -6.45 -8.40
N ALA A 330 -13.28 -5.46 -8.84
CA ALA A 330 -13.66 -5.31 -10.25
C ALA A 330 -12.44 -5.06 -11.16
N SER A 331 -11.40 -4.35 -10.68
CA SER A 331 -10.20 -4.06 -11.46
C SER A 331 -9.41 -5.32 -11.86
N ARG A 332 -9.43 -6.37 -11.01
CA ARG A 332 -8.71 -7.63 -11.28
C ARG A 332 -9.20 -8.33 -12.54
N ALA A 333 -10.46 -8.11 -12.93
CA ALA A 333 -11.03 -8.67 -14.15
C ALA A 333 -10.26 -8.28 -15.41
N PHE A 334 -9.74 -7.06 -15.49
CA PHE A 334 -9.10 -6.52 -16.69
C PHE A 334 -7.67 -7.06 -16.90
N GLY A 335 -6.96 -7.44 -15.83
CA GLY A 335 -5.54 -7.82 -15.85
C GLY A 335 -5.26 -9.13 -15.14
N ALA A 336 -5.17 -9.11 -13.80
CA ALA A 336 -4.89 -10.27 -12.95
C ALA A 336 -5.64 -11.54 -13.37
N HIS A 337 -6.91 -11.45 -13.77
CA HIS A 337 -7.65 -12.64 -14.16
C HIS A 337 -7.32 -13.15 -15.57
N GLN A 338 -6.79 -12.30 -16.46
CA GLN A 338 -6.52 -12.64 -17.86
C GLN A 338 -5.13 -13.21 -18.09
N ILE A 339 -4.14 -12.81 -17.29
CA ILE A 339 -2.72 -13.18 -17.43
C ILE A 339 -2.13 -13.53 -16.05
N ALA A 340 -0.99 -14.23 -16.02
CA ALA A 340 -0.27 -14.55 -14.79
C ALA A 340 1.23 -14.22 -14.93
N GLY A 341 1.86 -13.72 -13.88
CA GLY A 341 3.30 -13.52 -13.85
C GLY A 341 4.05 -14.85 -13.91
N SER A 342 5.33 -14.81 -14.25
CA SER A 342 6.20 -15.99 -14.22
C SER A 342 7.66 -15.61 -14.02
N GLY A 343 8.43 -16.56 -13.49
CA GLY A 343 9.85 -16.39 -13.23
C GLY A 343 10.11 -15.44 -12.06
N LYS A 344 11.39 -15.06 -11.87
CA LYS A 344 11.85 -14.30 -10.70
C LYS A 344 11.15 -12.95 -10.49
N ASP A 345 10.70 -12.30 -11.56
CA ASP A 345 10.06 -10.98 -11.49
C ASP A 345 8.53 -11.07 -11.48
N GLY A 346 7.97 -12.27 -11.70
CA GLY A 346 6.54 -12.47 -11.91
C GLY A 346 5.70 -11.87 -10.79
N LEU A 347 6.13 -12.08 -9.54
CA LEU A 347 5.47 -11.54 -8.37
C LEU A 347 5.38 -10.01 -8.39
N ALA A 348 6.51 -9.32 -8.55
CA ALA A 348 6.54 -7.86 -8.57
C ALA A 348 5.74 -7.30 -9.77
N LEU A 349 5.84 -7.95 -10.93
CA LEU A 349 5.16 -7.51 -12.15
C LEU A 349 3.64 -7.66 -12.07
N GLU A 350 3.12 -8.72 -11.44
CA GLU A 350 1.68 -8.86 -11.19
C GLU A 350 1.14 -7.69 -10.37
N PHE A 351 1.82 -7.34 -9.27
CA PHE A 351 1.43 -6.19 -8.44
C PHE A 351 1.47 -4.87 -9.22
N VAL A 352 2.49 -4.67 -10.07
CA VAL A 352 2.59 -3.45 -10.90
C VAL A 352 1.44 -3.37 -11.91
N VAL A 353 1.17 -4.46 -12.64
CA VAL A 353 0.09 -4.52 -13.63
C VAL A 353 -1.27 -4.28 -12.98
N ASP A 354 -1.55 -4.94 -11.86
CA ASP A 354 -2.80 -4.76 -11.12
C ASP A 354 -2.96 -3.32 -10.62
N THR A 355 -1.89 -2.73 -10.09
CA THR A 355 -1.91 -1.34 -9.61
C THR A 355 -2.16 -0.36 -10.75
N LEU A 356 -1.47 -0.53 -11.88
CA LEU A 356 -1.65 0.33 -13.06
C LEU A 356 -3.08 0.29 -13.58
N ILE A 357 -3.69 -0.90 -13.67
CA ILE A 357 -5.06 -1.08 -14.15
C ILE A 357 -6.05 -0.44 -13.17
N ALA A 358 -5.88 -0.65 -11.87
CA ALA A 358 -6.72 -0.02 -10.85
C ALA A 358 -6.66 1.51 -10.90
N GLU A 359 -5.46 2.09 -11.08
CA GLU A 359 -5.28 3.55 -11.20
C GLU A 359 -5.82 4.13 -12.53
N LEU A 360 -5.71 3.39 -13.64
CA LEU A 360 -6.20 3.83 -14.96
C LEU A 360 -7.72 3.74 -15.10
N VAL A 361 -8.33 2.68 -14.61
CA VAL A 361 -9.77 2.41 -14.79
C VAL A 361 -10.60 2.99 -13.64
N PHE A 362 -10.20 2.71 -12.40
CA PHE A 362 -11.02 3.01 -11.22
C PHE A 362 -10.53 4.22 -10.42
N GLU A 363 -9.38 4.79 -10.79
CA GLU A 363 -8.74 5.90 -10.07
C GLU A 363 -8.59 5.61 -8.57
N THR A 364 -8.37 4.33 -8.24
CA THR A 364 -8.31 3.84 -6.87
C THR A 364 -6.98 3.15 -6.59
N ARG A 365 -6.60 3.15 -5.32
CA ARG A 365 -5.37 2.58 -4.78
C ARG A 365 -5.77 1.64 -3.66
N GLY A 366 -6.34 0.49 -4.01
CA GLY A 366 -6.78 -0.52 -3.05
C GLY A 366 -5.60 -1.13 -2.28
N PHE A 367 -5.83 -1.56 -1.04
CA PHE A 367 -4.86 -2.30 -0.23
C PHE A 367 -5.62 -3.31 0.63
N PHE A 368 -5.17 -4.56 0.57
CA PHE A 368 -5.64 -5.63 1.43
C PHE A 368 -4.45 -6.47 1.89
N SER A 369 -4.43 -6.83 3.17
CA SER A 369 -3.50 -7.81 3.72
C SER A 369 -4.12 -8.43 4.96
N ALA A 370 -4.23 -9.76 4.98
CA ALA A 370 -4.69 -10.50 6.16
C ALA A 370 -3.73 -10.32 7.35
N PHE A 371 -2.46 -9.98 7.09
CA PHE A 371 -1.45 -9.74 8.13
C PHE A 371 -1.67 -8.45 8.92
N LEU A 372 -2.52 -7.52 8.44
CA LEU A 372 -2.95 -6.35 9.23
C LEU A 372 -3.85 -6.74 10.41
N PHE A 373 -4.47 -7.92 10.33
CA PHE A 373 -5.41 -8.42 11.33
C PHE A 373 -4.67 -9.22 12.40
N ASP A 374 -3.78 -8.52 13.10
CA ASP A 374 -2.98 -9.02 14.21
C ASP A 374 -3.37 -8.35 15.54
N SER A 375 -2.52 -8.47 16.56
CA SER A 375 -2.76 -7.88 17.88
C SER A 375 -2.70 -6.34 17.90
N ASP A 376 -2.14 -5.70 16.85
CA ASP A 376 -2.00 -4.25 16.72
C ASP A 376 -3.08 -3.61 15.83
N LEU A 377 -4.05 -4.38 15.31
CA LEU A 377 -5.15 -3.89 14.46
C LEU A 377 -5.84 -2.65 15.06
N ASN A 378 -6.13 -2.62 16.36
CA ASN A 378 -6.79 -1.48 17.01
C ASN A 378 -5.94 -0.19 16.97
N ALA A 379 -4.61 -0.32 17.09
CA ALA A 379 -3.71 0.81 16.97
C ALA A 379 -3.64 1.32 15.52
N THR A 380 -3.64 0.41 14.55
CA THR A 380 -3.72 0.72 13.11
C THR A 380 -5.03 1.44 12.77
N ILE A 381 -6.17 0.96 13.28
CA ILE A 381 -7.48 1.62 13.10
C ILE A 381 -7.48 3.00 13.76
N GLY A 382 -6.98 3.12 15.00
CA GLY A 382 -6.92 4.39 15.72
C GLY A 382 -6.08 5.44 15.00
N SER A 383 -4.87 5.07 14.56
CA SER A 383 -4.00 5.95 13.76
C SER A 383 -4.60 6.30 12.40
N THR A 384 -5.32 5.36 11.77
CA THR A 384 -6.04 5.60 10.52
C THR A 384 -7.16 6.63 10.69
N ILE A 385 -7.96 6.52 11.75
CA ILE A 385 -9.03 7.49 12.06
C ILE A 385 -8.43 8.88 12.30
N VAL A 386 -7.34 8.97 13.09
CA VAL A 386 -6.65 10.24 13.32
C VAL A 386 -6.11 10.82 12.02
N GLY A 387 -5.41 10.01 11.20
CA GLY A 387 -4.90 10.44 9.90
C GLY A 387 -6.00 10.93 8.95
N PHE A 388 -7.16 10.27 8.96
CA PHE A 388 -8.31 10.67 8.14
C PHE A 388 -8.91 12.00 8.61
N LEU A 389 -9.02 12.21 9.93
CA LEU A 389 -9.49 13.48 10.49
C LEU A 389 -8.47 14.61 10.27
N SER A 390 -7.18 14.33 10.43
CA SER A 390 -6.09 15.31 10.27
C SER A 390 -5.83 15.70 8.82
N SER A 391 -6.12 14.81 7.85
CA SER A 391 -6.05 15.12 6.41
C SER A 391 -7.28 15.89 5.90
N ASN A 392 -8.18 16.31 6.79
CA ASN A 392 -9.45 16.95 6.42
C ASN A 392 -10.27 16.09 5.43
N GLN A 393 -10.12 14.76 5.50
CA GLN A 393 -10.76 13.78 4.62
C GLN A 393 -10.36 13.85 3.13
N GLU A 394 -9.25 14.51 2.79
CA GLU A 394 -8.74 14.58 1.41
C GLU A 394 -7.95 13.33 1.01
N GLU A 395 -7.29 12.67 1.97
CA GLU A 395 -6.53 11.44 1.73
C GLU A 395 -7.44 10.21 1.84
N SER A 396 -7.25 9.22 0.95
CA SER A 396 -8.01 7.98 1.04
C SER A 396 -7.63 7.21 2.31
N VAL A 397 -8.61 6.56 2.95
CA VAL A 397 -8.35 5.71 4.12
C VAL A 397 -7.34 4.61 3.78
N THR A 398 -7.38 4.09 2.56
CA THR A 398 -6.43 3.09 2.07
C THR A 398 -5.00 3.62 2.01
N ASP A 399 -4.79 4.85 1.54
CA ASP A 399 -3.47 5.51 1.58
C ASP A 399 -2.99 5.68 3.02
N ILE A 400 -3.88 6.04 3.94
CA ILE A 400 -3.55 6.22 5.37
C ILE A 400 -3.19 4.89 6.03
N VAL A 401 -3.94 3.81 5.75
CA VAL A 401 -3.62 2.46 6.25
C VAL A 401 -2.28 2.02 5.69
N LEU A 402 -2.08 2.13 4.36
CA LEU A 402 -0.82 1.74 3.73
C LEU A 402 0.35 2.53 4.31
N ARG A 403 0.23 3.85 4.48
CA ARG A 403 1.27 4.68 5.12
C ARG A 403 1.53 4.22 6.55
N THR A 404 0.49 4.05 7.36
CA THR A 404 0.61 3.58 8.75
C THR A 404 1.36 2.25 8.82
N THR A 405 1.07 1.32 7.90
CA THR A 405 1.75 0.02 7.84
C THR A 405 3.16 0.13 7.26
N ALA A 406 3.37 0.95 6.24
CA ALA A 406 4.63 1.09 5.52
C ALA A 406 5.67 1.92 6.29
N ASP A 407 5.25 2.88 7.12
CA ASP A 407 6.14 3.75 7.90
C ASP A 407 6.86 3.01 9.04
N ARG A 408 6.48 1.74 9.29
CA ARG A 408 7.19 0.85 10.21
C ARG A 408 8.65 0.68 9.79
N PRO A 409 9.63 0.98 10.68
CA PRO A 409 11.06 0.81 10.38
C PRO A 409 11.44 -0.54 9.80
N SER A 410 10.89 -1.65 10.32
CA SER A 410 11.17 -3.01 9.83
C SER A 410 10.77 -3.22 8.36
N VAL A 411 9.71 -2.56 7.90
CA VAL A 411 9.31 -2.56 6.49
C VAL A 411 10.35 -1.80 5.66
N TRP A 412 10.82 -0.65 6.14
CA TRP A 412 11.87 0.13 5.49
C TRP A 412 13.23 -0.59 5.46
N ASP A 413 13.58 -1.33 6.51
CA ASP A 413 14.80 -2.15 6.53
C ASP A 413 14.74 -3.24 5.44
N ALA A 414 13.59 -3.89 5.26
CA ALA A 414 13.40 -4.84 4.16
C ALA A 414 13.40 -4.16 2.78
N LEU A 415 12.75 -3.00 2.65
CA LEU A 415 12.75 -2.20 1.41
C LEU A 415 14.16 -1.82 0.95
N LEU A 416 15.06 -1.55 1.91
CA LEU A 416 16.44 -1.13 1.69
C LEU A 416 17.44 -2.29 1.64
N GLY A 417 17.09 -3.45 2.20
CA GLY A 417 17.96 -4.62 2.27
C GLY A 417 17.82 -5.61 1.11
N THR A 418 16.64 -5.69 0.46
CA THR A 418 16.36 -6.68 -0.60
C THR A 418 15.70 -6.03 -1.82
N SER A 419 16.17 -6.38 -3.03
CA SER A 419 15.55 -5.92 -4.27
C SER A 419 14.25 -6.69 -4.54
N LEU A 420 13.35 -6.13 -5.37
CA LEU A 420 12.06 -6.76 -5.65
C LEU A 420 12.18 -8.13 -6.33
N SER A 421 13.21 -8.33 -7.15
CA SER A 421 13.48 -9.59 -7.85
C SER A 421 14.15 -10.67 -6.98
N ALA A 422 14.65 -10.28 -5.79
CA ALA A 422 15.30 -11.18 -4.84
C ALA A 422 14.46 -11.42 -3.57
N ILE A 423 13.24 -10.88 -3.51
CA ILE A 423 12.38 -11.02 -2.34
C ILE A 423 11.91 -12.47 -2.22
N ASP A 424 12.15 -13.08 -1.07
CA ASP A 424 11.60 -14.39 -0.74
C ASP A 424 10.30 -14.18 0.04
N PRO A 425 9.13 -14.40 -0.59
CA PRO A 425 7.84 -14.22 0.06
C PRO A 425 7.60 -15.16 1.24
N ALA A 426 8.31 -16.30 1.32
CA ALA A 426 8.13 -17.26 2.41
C ALA A 426 8.86 -16.84 3.70
N SER A 427 9.89 -16.01 3.60
CA SER A 427 10.73 -15.62 4.73
C SER A 427 10.04 -14.71 5.76
N ASP A 428 9.27 -13.73 5.28
CA ASP A 428 8.40 -12.85 6.06
C ASP A 428 7.21 -12.42 5.17
N PRO A 429 6.14 -13.22 5.13
CA PRO A 429 5.02 -13.00 4.22
C PRO A 429 4.31 -11.66 4.43
N GLY A 430 4.06 -11.28 5.69
CA GLY A 430 3.37 -10.04 6.04
C GLY A 430 4.18 -8.79 5.64
N ARG A 431 5.50 -8.81 5.86
CA ARG A 431 6.39 -7.74 5.41
C ARG A 431 6.48 -7.70 3.89
N THR A 432 6.58 -8.86 3.24
CA THR A 432 6.66 -8.95 1.77
C THR A 432 5.43 -8.35 1.08
N VAL A 433 4.22 -8.63 1.57
CA VAL A 433 2.99 -8.00 1.06
C VAL A 433 3.07 -6.48 1.15
N THR A 434 3.56 -5.94 2.28
CA THR A 434 3.68 -4.49 2.48
C THR A 434 4.74 -3.89 1.54
N VAL A 435 5.91 -4.51 1.43
CA VAL A 435 7.00 -4.10 0.54
C VAL A 435 6.55 -4.04 -0.92
N LEU A 436 5.85 -5.08 -1.38
CA LEU A 436 5.32 -5.14 -2.74
C LEU A 436 4.30 -4.04 -3.00
N ASN A 437 3.35 -3.81 -2.08
CA ASN A 437 2.38 -2.73 -2.25
C ASN A 437 3.04 -1.35 -2.31
N VAL A 438 4.08 -1.08 -1.51
CA VAL A 438 4.79 0.21 -1.51
C VAL A 438 5.60 0.39 -2.79
N LYS A 439 6.49 -0.55 -3.13
CA LYS A 439 7.38 -0.41 -4.30
C LYS A 439 6.66 -0.61 -5.62
N ALA A 440 5.77 -1.59 -5.75
CA ALA A 440 5.05 -1.82 -7.00
C ALA A 440 4.16 -0.61 -7.36
N ARG A 441 3.54 0.02 -6.35
CA ARG A 441 2.83 1.28 -6.53
C ARG A 441 3.74 2.42 -6.96
N ALA A 442 4.89 2.58 -6.29
CA ALA A 442 5.82 3.63 -6.67
C ALA A 442 6.37 3.44 -8.10
N LEU A 443 6.62 2.20 -8.50
CA LEU A 443 6.98 1.85 -9.87
C LEU A 443 5.81 2.12 -10.84
N ALA A 444 4.59 1.72 -10.53
CA ALA A 444 3.41 2.00 -11.35
C ALA A 444 3.22 3.52 -11.56
N GLN A 445 3.34 4.32 -10.51
CA GLN A 445 3.30 5.78 -10.61
C GLN A 445 4.46 6.32 -11.44
N THR A 446 5.67 5.81 -11.24
CA THR A 446 6.83 6.20 -12.04
C THR A 446 6.61 5.89 -13.53
N MET A 447 6.01 4.76 -13.88
CA MET A 447 5.66 4.41 -15.26
C MET A 447 4.59 5.35 -15.83
N LEU A 448 3.50 5.61 -15.09
CA LEU A 448 2.45 6.53 -15.53
C LEU A 448 2.99 7.95 -15.78
N GLN A 449 3.98 8.38 -15.02
CA GLN A 449 4.64 9.68 -15.21
C GLN A 449 5.67 9.66 -16.33
N ALA A 450 6.53 8.64 -16.40
CA ALA A 450 7.58 8.55 -17.40
C ALA A 450 7.02 8.36 -18.82
N TYR A 451 5.92 7.62 -18.96
CA TYR A 451 5.37 7.23 -20.25
C TYR A 451 4.03 7.91 -20.58
N GLY A 452 3.39 8.54 -19.59
CA GLY A 452 2.03 9.05 -19.70
C GLY A 452 0.97 7.96 -19.55
N ARG A 453 -0.23 8.34 -19.10
CA ARG A 453 -1.37 7.43 -18.90
C ARG A 453 -1.74 6.67 -20.19
N GLU A 454 -1.80 7.37 -21.32
CA GLU A 454 -2.20 6.80 -22.60
C GLU A 454 -1.24 5.74 -23.11
N ASN A 455 0.06 6.03 -23.16
CA ASN A 455 1.02 5.04 -23.66
C ASN A 455 1.18 3.87 -22.68
N THR A 456 1.08 4.12 -21.37
CA THR A 456 1.07 3.04 -20.36
C THR A 456 -0.14 2.12 -20.55
N ALA A 457 -1.33 2.69 -20.75
CA ALA A 457 -2.54 1.92 -21.05
C ALA A 457 -2.39 1.08 -22.33
N ARG A 458 -1.88 1.69 -23.41
CA ARG A 458 -1.63 0.97 -24.67
C ARG A 458 -0.65 -0.20 -24.48
N ALA A 459 0.43 -0.02 -23.72
CA ALA A 459 1.37 -1.10 -23.42
C ALA A 459 0.70 -2.24 -22.61
N LEU A 460 -0.15 -1.92 -21.63
CA LEU A 460 -0.89 -2.94 -20.88
C LEU A 460 -1.87 -3.71 -21.76
N VAL A 461 -2.59 -3.02 -22.64
CA VAL A 461 -3.49 -3.65 -23.62
C VAL A 461 -2.73 -4.60 -24.52
N GLU A 462 -1.55 -4.19 -25.02
CA GLU A 462 -0.69 -5.03 -25.84
C GLU A 462 -0.17 -6.26 -25.08
N LEU A 463 0.26 -6.10 -23.83
CA LEU A 463 0.66 -7.20 -22.97
C LEU A 463 -0.48 -8.20 -22.76
N ILE A 464 -1.66 -7.71 -22.33
CA ILE A 464 -2.83 -8.55 -22.07
C ILE A 464 -3.28 -9.24 -23.35
N ARG A 465 -3.30 -8.56 -24.49
CA ARG A 465 -3.68 -9.15 -25.78
C ARG A 465 -2.72 -10.25 -26.20
N ALA A 466 -1.42 -10.00 -26.13
CA ALA A 466 -0.39 -10.93 -26.57
C ALA A 466 -0.28 -12.16 -25.64
N ARG A 467 -0.59 -12.01 -24.36
CA ARG A 467 -0.42 -13.04 -23.33
C ARG A 467 -1.73 -13.53 -22.72
N ARG A 468 -2.88 -13.23 -23.31
CA ARG A 468 -4.21 -13.63 -22.78
C ARG A 468 -4.26 -15.14 -22.56
N GLY A 469 -4.60 -15.55 -21.34
CA GLY A 469 -4.65 -16.96 -20.93
C GLY A 469 -3.26 -17.61 -20.72
N GLN A 470 -2.19 -16.82 -20.73
CA GLN A 470 -0.81 -17.31 -20.63
C GLN A 470 -0.05 -16.54 -19.55
N THR A 471 1.17 -17.01 -19.29
CA THR A 471 2.08 -16.33 -18.38
C THR A 471 2.84 -15.19 -19.07
N PHE A 472 3.33 -14.23 -18.30
CA PHE A 472 4.21 -13.17 -18.78
C PHE A 472 5.38 -12.95 -17.81
N ASP A 473 6.41 -12.29 -18.30
CA ASP A 473 7.60 -11.92 -17.52
C ASP A 473 8.07 -10.51 -17.94
N ARG A 474 9.24 -10.09 -17.44
CA ARG A 474 9.82 -8.79 -17.76
C ARG A 474 10.07 -8.59 -19.25
N THR A 475 10.44 -9.64 -19.98
CA THR A 475 10.70 -9.58 -21.43
C THR A 475 9.44 -9.19 -22.17
N HIS A 476 8.32 -9.84 -21.85
CA HIS A 476 7.03 -9.57 -22.48
C HIS A 476 6.51 -8.16 -22.18
N LEU A 477 6.71 -7.65 -20.96
CA LEU A 477 6.35 -6.25 -20.63
C LEU A 477 7.21 -5.25 -21.42
N ASN A 478 8.52 -5.51 -21.54
CA ASN A 478 9.42 -4.68 -22.36
C ASN A 478 9.03 -4.70 -23.84
N GLU A 479 8.66 -5.86 -24.38
CA GLU A 479 8.16 -5.99 -25.75
C GLU A 479 6.86 -5.19 -25.95
N ALA A 480 5.94 -5.27 -24.99
CA ALA A 480 4.70 -4.50 -25.03
C ALA A 480 4.95 -2.99 -25.01
N LEU A 481 5.89 -2.50 -24.19
CA LEU A 481 6.32 -1.10 -24.18
C LEU A 481 6.91 -0.68 -25.55
N ARG A 482 7.82 -1.48 -26.12
CA ARG A 482 8.41 -1.18 -27.43
C ARG A 482 7.39 -1.18 -28.56
N SER A 483 6.38 -2.06 -28.49
CA SER A 483 5.32 -2.13 -29.50
C SER A 483 4.49 -0.84 -29.61
N VAL A 484 4.48 -0.02 -28.56
CA VAL A 484 3.80 1.28 -28.54
C VAL A 484 4.74 2.48 -28.66
N GLY A 485 6.01 2.23 -29.00
CA GLY A 485 7.03 3.27 -29.22
C GLY A 485 7.73 3.75 -27.93
N ILE A 486 7.58 3.04 -26.81
CA ILE A 486 8.32 3.33 -25.57
C ILE A 486 9.56 2.46 -25.52
N GLU A 487 10.73 3.09 -25.43
CA GLU A 487 11.94 2.38 -25.02
C GLU A 487 12.02 2.32 -23.48
N PRO A 488 11.93 1.13 -22.86
CA PRO A 488 11.88 1.00 -21.40
C PRO A 488 13.16 1.45 -20.69
N GLY A 489 14.29 1.53 -21.41
CA GLY A 489 15.60 1.88 -20.86
C GLY A 489 15.98 0.97 -19.69
N THR A 490 16.49 1.56 -18.61
CA THR A 490 16.85 0.86 -17.37
C THR A 490 15.75 0.94 -16.31
N LEU A 491 14.62 1.59 -16.56
CA LEU A 491 13.62 1.89 -15.52
C LEU A 491 13.16 0.62 -14.79
N LEU A 492 12.78 -0.44 -15.50
CA LEU A 492 12.36 -1.68 -14.84
C LEU A 492 13.49 -2.37 -14.09
N SER A 493 14.72 -2.40 -14.63
CA SER A 493 15.86 -3.01 -13.92
C SER A 493 16.26 -2.21 -12.68
N ASP A 494 16.24 -0.88 -12.77
CA ASP A 494 16.59 0.01 -11.65
C ASP A 494 15.64 -0.22 -10.46
N TRP A 495 14.35 -0.45 -10.73
CA TRP A 495 13.36 -0.72 -9.69
C TRP A 495 13.33 -2.19 -9.22
N LEU A 496 13.51 -3.15 -10.12
CA LEU A 496 13.36 -4.57 -9.80
C LEU A 496 14.63 -5.19 -9.22
N ASP A 497 15.81 -4.73 -9.65
CA ASP A 497 17.07 -5.39 -9.33
C ASP A 497 17.89 -4.65 -8.25
N THR A 498 17.56 -3.39 -7.94
CA THR A 498 18.34 -2.58 -6.98
C THR A 498 17.61 -2.36 -5.65
N THR A 499 18.39 -2.06 -4.62
CA THR A 499 17.91 -1.57 -3.32
C THR A 499 18.11 -0.07 -3.14
N GLU A 500 18.74 0.57 -4.12
CA GLU A 500 19.07 1.97 -4.08
C GLU A 500 17.83 2.84 -4.25
N ILE A 501 17.73 3.92 -3.49
CA ILE A 501 16.59 4.83 -3.53
C ILE A 501 17.06 6.29 -3.52
N PRO A 502 16.30 7.20 -4.18
CA PRO A 502 16.63 8.62 -4.19
C PRO A 502 16.44 9.24 -2.80
N GLY A 503 17.06 10.39 -2.57
CA GLY A 503 16.90 11.16 -1.34
C GLY A 503 16.93 12.64 -1.66
N PHE A 504 15.84 13.35 -1.37
CA PHE A 504 15.68 14.73 -1.82
C PHE A 504 15.95 15.74 -0.72
N VAL A 505 16.62 16.82 -1.10
CA VAL A 505 16.83 18.04 -0.31
C VAL A 505 16.48 19.25 -1.16
N THR A 506 15.93 20.30 -0.55
CA THR A 506 15.42 21.48 -1.28
C THR A 506 16.05 22.77 -0.78
N SER A 507 16.05 23.78 -1.64
CA SER A 507 16.20 25.17 -1.19
C SER A 507 14.96 25.61 -0.40
N ASP A 508 15.04 26.77 0.24
CA ASP A 508 13.80 27.52 0.53
C ASP A 508 13.15 27.89 -0.81
N ALA A 509 11.82 27.89 -0.83
CA ALA A 509 11.00 28.26 -1.96
C ALA A 509 10.95 29.80 -2.09
N THR A 510 11.10 30.30 -3.31
CA THR A 510 10.92 31.71 -3.63
C THR A 510 9.56 31.89 -4.25
N VAL A 511 8.79 32.88 -3.77
CA VAL A 511 7.51 33.23 -4.36
C VAL A 511 7.52 34.70 -4.77
N THR A 512 7.16 34.99 -6.02
CA THR A 512 7.23 36.34 -6.59
C THR A 512 5.91 36.68 -7.26
N ARG A 513 5.39 37.89 -7.03
CA ARG A 513 4.21 38.41 -7.73
C ARG A 513 4.60 38.75 -9.18
N LEU A 514 3.88 38.20 -10.14
CA LEU A 514 4.08 38.42 -11.57
C LEU A 514 3.18 39.55 -12.09
N ILE A 515 3.36 39.91 -13.36
CA ILE A 515 2.40 40.74 -14.09
C ILE A 515 1.06 40.00 -14.17
N ASP A 516 -0.03 40.71 -13.90
CA ASP A 516 -1.38 40.18 -13.96
C ASP A 516 -1.67 39.63 -15.37
N GLY A 517 -2.49 38.58 -15.46
CA GLY A 517 -2.88 37.97 -16.73
C GLY A 517 -3.65 38.94 -17.63
N PRO A 518 -3.85 38.60 -18.91
CA PRO A 518 -4.64 39.40 -19.86
C PRO A 518 -6.04 39.76 -19.34
N ASP A 519 -6.60 38.88 -18.51
CA ASP A 519 -7.94 39.00 -17.93
C ASP A 519 -7.94 39.77 -16.59
N GLY A 520 -6.80 40.35 -16.20
CA GLY A 520 -6.61 41.08 -14.94
C GLY A 520 -6.42 40.19 -13.70
N GLN A 521 -6.32 38.87 -13.88
CA GLN A 521 -6.11 37.94 -12.76
C GLN A 521 -4.68 38.02 -12.22
N ALA A 522 -4.54 38.04 -10.89
CA ALA A 522 -3.24 38.00 -10.24
C ALA A 522 -2.48 36.71 -10.59
N ARG A 523 -1.16 36.82 -10.66
CA ARG A 523 -0.27 35.69 -10.95
C ARG A 523 0.93 35.69 -10.02
N TYR A 524 1.35 34.51 -9.61
CA TYR A 524 2.50 34.30 -8.75
C TYR A 524 3.38 33.20 -9.35
N GLN A 525 4.69 33.36 -9.23
CA GLN A 525 5.69 32.34 -9.54
C GLN A 525 6.19 31.75 -8.23
N LEU A 526 6.10 30.44 -8.09
CA LEU A 526 6.83 29.66 -7.10
C LEU A 526 8.05 29.02 -7.77
N LEU A 527 9.24 29.20 -7.20
CA LEU A 527 10.50 28.56 -7.63
C LEU A 527 11.11 27.78 -6.48
N VAL A 528 11.54 26.55 -6.77
CA VAL A 528 12.18 25.66 -5.80
C VAL A 528 13.34 24.93 -6.46
N HIS A 529 14.53 24.94 -5.84
CA HIS A 529 15.59 24.03 -6.22
C HIS A 529 15.47 22.70 -5.46
N ILE A 530 15.64 21.60 -6.17
CA ILE A 530 15.65 20.25 -5.62
C ILE A 530 16.96 19.59 -6.01
N HIS A 531 17.61 18.96 -5.04
CA HIS A 531 18.81 18.15 -5.24
C HIS A 531 18.52 16.71 -4.82
N ASN A 532 18.87 15.74 -5.67
CA ASN A 532 18.82 14.32 -5.31
C ASN A 532 20.17 13.90 -4.74
N ALA A 533 20.25 13.86 -3.41
CA ALA A 533 21.41 13.40 -2.65
C ALA A 533 21.42 11.88 -2.39
N GLY A 534 20.46 11.13 -2.95
CA GLY A 534 20.46 9.68 -2.96
C GLY A 534 21.32 9.11 -4.09
N SER A 535 21.35 7.77 -4.20
CA SER A 535 22.17 7.07 -5.19
C SER A 535 21.38 6.57 -6.41
N ALA A 536 20.05 6.52 -6.32
CA ALA A 536 19.18 6.19 -7.44
C ALA A 536 18.47 7.41 -8.02
N VAL A 537 18.01 7.27 -9.27
CA VAL A 537 17.10 8.24 -9.88
C VAL A 537 15.79 8.30 -9.09
N GLY A 538 15.27 9.51 -8.89
CA GLY A 538 14.00 9.72 -8.21
C GLY A 538 13.03 10.58 -9.00
N VAL A 539 11.76 10.49 -8.61
CA VAL A 539 10.70 11.36 -9.12
C VAL A 539 10.05 12.10 -7.95
N ALA A 540 9.88 13.41 -8.09
CA ALA A 540 9.25 14.25 -7.09
C ALA A 540 8.32 15.28 -7.72
N VAL A 541 7.34 15.73 -6.93
CA VAL A 541 6.34 16.73 -7.31
C VAL A 541 6.40 17.89 -6.33
N VAL A 542 6.36 19.14 -6.81
CA VAL A 542 6.17 20.31 -5.94
C VAL A 542 4.68 20.62 -5.87
N LYS A 543 4.11 20.57 -4.67
CA LYS A 543 2.71 20.89 -4.42
C LYS A 543 2.59 22.13 -3.56
N ALA A 544 1.78 23.08 -4.02
CA ALA A 544 1.46 24.30 -3.31
C ALA A 544 -0.05 24.35 -3.00
N THR A 545 -0.40 24.81 -1.81
CA THR A 545 -1.79 25.03 -1.40
C THR A 545 -1.97 26.48 -1.00
N ALA A 546 -3.03 27.10 -1.51
CA ALA A 546 -3.54 28.39 -1.04
C ALA A 546 -4.90 28.19 -0.35
N ARG A 547 -5.15 28.94 0.73
CA ARG A 547 -6.42 28.95 1.46
C ARG A 547 -7.02 30.37 1.44
N SER A 548 -8.28 30.47 1.06
CA SER A 548 -9.15 31.64 1.31
C SER A 548 -10.26 31.27 2.29
N GLU A 549 -11.03 32.24 2.79
CA GLU A 549 -12.15 31.99 3.71
C GLU A 549 -13.23 31.07 3.10
N GLU A 550 -13.38 31.05 1.77
CA GLU A 550 -14.43 30.31 1.06
C GLU A 550 -13.90 29.11 0.25
N SER A 551 -12.59 29.00 -0.01
CA SER A 551 -12.05 27.96 -0.90
C SER A 551 -10.59 27.58 -0.62
N ARG A 552 -10.24 26.33 -0.95
CA ARG A 552 -8.85 25.83 -0.95
C ARG A 552 -8.45 25.55 -2.39
N GLN A 553 -7.35 26.13 -2.85
CA GLN A 553 -6.79 25.89 -4.19
C GLN A 553 -5.47 25.13 -4.06
N SER A 554 -5.28 24.12 -4.91
CA SER A 554 -4.03 23.35 -4.98
C SER A 554 -3.40 23.51 -6.36
N PHE A 555 -2.10 23.73 -6.37
CA PHE A 555 -1.27 23.85 -7.55
C PHE A 555 -0.17 22.80 -7.45
N SER A 556 0.21 22.21 -8.59
CA SER A 556 1.22 21.15 -8.64
C SER A 556 2.12 21.38 -9.85
N SER A 557 3.39 21.06 -9.71
CA SER A 557 4.25 20.82 -10.87
C SER A 557 3.85 19.53 -11.57
N ASP A 558 4.28 19.37 -12.82
CA ASP A 558 4.43 18.04 -13.40
C ASP A 558 5.48 17.24 -12.60
N PRO A 559 5.41 15.90 -12.59
CA PRO A 559 6.41 15.11 -11.88
C PRO A 559 7.77 15.18 -12.55
N VAL A 560 8.80 15.43 -11.75
CA VAL A 560 10.15 15.70 -12.25
C VAL A 560 11.09 14.57 -11.85
N ARG A 561 11.77 14.02 -12.86
CA ARG A 561 12.83 13.02 -12.69
C ARG A 561 14.16 13.73 -12.40
N VAL A 562 14.86 13.31 -11.35
CA VAL A 562 16.15 13.88 -10.93
C VAL A 562 17.14 12.74 -10.73
N ALA A 563 18.20 12.70 -11.53
CA ALA A 563 19.23 11.68 -11.38
C ALA A 563 20.02 11.87 -10.07
N ALA A 564 20.71 10.81 -9.63
CA ALA A 564 21.55 10.86 -8.44
C ALA A 564 22.64 11.93 -8.59
N GLY A 565 22.79 12.79 -7.59
CA GLY A 565 23.77 13.88 -7.56
C GLY A 565 23.39 15.12 -8.40
N GLU A 566 22.27 15.11 -9.11
CA GLU A 566 21.81 16.23 -9.91
C GLU A 566 20.89 17.17 -9.12
N SER A 567 20.78 18.41 -9.63
CA SER A 567 19.85 19.40 -9.12
C SER A 567 19.02 19.99 -10.26
N VAL A 568 17.77 20.29 -9.94
CA VAL A 568 16.81 20.92 -10.86
C VAL A 568 16.13 22.09 -10.16
N GLU A 569 15.61 23.04 -10.94
CA GLU A 569 14.72 24.08 -10.48
C GLU A 569 13.34 23.88 -11.08
N ILE A 570 12.33 23.87 -10.22
CA ILE A 570 10.93 23.69 -10.59
C ILE A 570 10.19 25.00 -10.40
N GLY A 571 9.43 25.37 -11.45
CA GLY A 571 8.55 26.51 -11.45
C GLY A 571 7.07 26.12 -11.51
N VAL A 572 6.27 26.68 -10.59
CA VAL A 572 4.81 26.54 -10.57
C VAL A 572 4.18 27.93 -10.65
N THR A 573 3.30 28.15 -11.63
CA THR A 573 2.49 29.38 -11.72
C THR A 573 1.20 29.21 -10.95
N MET A 574 0.83 30.23 -10.17
CA MET A 574 -0.35 30.22 -9.31
C MET A 574 -1.19 31.49 -9.51
N SER A 575 -2.49 31.42 -9.26
CA SER A 575 -3.41 32.57 -9.27
C SER A 575 -3.51 33.29 -7.93
N VAL A 576 -3.04 32.64 -6.85
CA VAL A 576 -3.08 33.12 -5.46
C VAL A 576 -1.79 32.70 -4.74
N PRO A 577 -1.34 33.45 -3.72
CA PRO A 577 -0.11 33.11 -3.00
C PRO A 577 -0.29 31.82 -2.18
N PRO A 578 0.74 30.97 -2.08
CA PRO A 578 0.66 29.75 -1.28
C PRO A 578 0.63 30.08 0.22
N THR A 579 -0.14 29.28 0.94
CA THR A 579 -0.09 29.14 2.40
C THR A 579 0.79 27.97 2.85
N GLU A 580 1.04 27.03 1.94
CA GLU A 580 1.84 25.85 2.18
C GLU A 580 2.51 25.39 0.88
N VAL A 581 3.78 24.98 0.97
CA VAL A 581 4.53 24.36 -0.12
C VAL A 581 5.17 23.07 0.39
N ARG A 582 5.04 21.98 -0.36
CA ARG A 582 5.62 20.66 -0.03
C ARG A 582 6.31 20.06 -1.25
N LEU A 583 7.36 19.28 -1.00
CA LEU A 583 7.85 18.30 -1.96
C LEU A 583 7.16 16.97 -1.68
N GLU A 584 6.65 16.31 -2.71
CA GLU A 584 6.07 14.97 -2.67
C GLU A 584 6.95 14.01 -3.51
N PRO A 585 7.93 13.32 -2.90
CA PRO A 585 8.64 12.24 -3.55
C PRO A 585 7.71 11.04 -3.78
N LEU A 586 7.76 10.40 -4.95
CA LEU A 586 6.99 9.17 -5.20
C LEU A 586 7.50 8.00 -4.34
N PHE A 587 8.83 7.88 -4.21
CA PHE A 587 9.51 6.92 -3.33
C PHE A 587 10.93 7.43 -3.07
N SER A 588 11.33 7.54 -1.81
CA SER A 588 12.64 8.10 -1.43
C SER A 588 13.00 7.82 0.02
N GLN A 589 14.25 8.10 0.38
CA GLN A 589 14.73 8.09 1.77
C GLN A 589 13.97 9.05 2.68
N ASN A 590 13.26 10.04 2.11
CA ASN A 590 12.42 10.97 2.87
C ASN A 590 11.18 10.28 3.47
N ARG A 591 10.81 9.09 2.99
CA ARG A 591 9.64 8.27 3.42
C ARG A 591 8.26 8.91 3.27
N GLY A 592 8.18 10.16 2.83
CA GLY A 592 6.92 10.82 2.50
C GLY A 592 7.11 12.29 2.10
N PRO A 593 6.00 13.01 1.87
CA PRO A 593 6.02 14.44 1.63
C PRO A 593 6.63 15.24 2.78
N PHE A 594 7.33 16.34 2.46
CA PHE A 594 7.85 17.24 3.47
C PHE A 594 7.68 18.72 3.07
N SER A 595 7.46 19.57 4.07
CA SER A 595 7.24 21.00 3.87
C SER A 595 8.51 21.74 3.48
N ILE A 596 8.37 22.63 2.50
CA ILE A 596 9.39 23.56 2.02
C ILE A 596 9.11 24.93 2.64
N ARG A 597 10.12 25.56 3.21
CA ARG A 597 9.98 26.91 3.77
C ARG A 597 9.93 27.93 2.64
N PHE A 598 9.15 28.98 2.83
CA PHE A 598 9.11 30.14 1.94
C PHE A 598 8.80 31.40 2.75
N SER A 599 9.18 32.55 2.22
CA SER A 599 8.75 33.83 2.77
C SER A 599 7.35 34.18 2.26
N PRO A 600 6.41 34.60 3.13
CA PRO A 600 5.12 35.11 2.68
C PRO A 600 5.32 36.25 1.68
N VAL A 601 4.50 36.26 0.63
CA VAL A 601 4.54 37.32 -0.38
C VAL A 601 3.68 38.47 0.10
N ASP A 602 4.26 39.68 0.11
CA ASP A 602 3.49 40.91 0.19
C ASP A 602 2.74 41.09 -1.14
N GLU A 603 1.41 41.10 -1.09
CA GLU A 603 0.60 41.29 -2.29
C GLU A 603 0.88 42.66 -2.93
N ASP A 604 1.28 43.67 -2.15
CA ASP A 604 1.64 44.99 -2.68
C ASP A 604 3.09 45.05 -3.22
N ALA A 605 3.83 43.93 -3.20
CA ALA A 605 5.19 43.87 -3.72
C ALA A 605 5.26 44.23 -5.22
N PRO A 606 6.38 44.85 -5.66
CA PRO A 606 6.60 45.15 -7.07
C PRO A 606 6.42 43.90 -7.94
N ARG A 607 5.62 44.04 -9.00
CA ARG A 607 5.41 42.97 -9.98
C ARG A 607 6.73 42.67 -10.69
N GLY A 608 7.17 41.41 -10.63
CA GLY A 608 8.35 40.95 -11.35
C GLY A 608 8.19 41.12 -12.86
N THR A 609 9.30 41.37 -13.55
CA THR A 609 9.35 41.56 -15.01
C THR A 609 9.85 40.32 -15.77
N GLU A 610 10.19 39.25 -15.06
CA GLU A 610 10.73 38.03 -15.64
C GLU A 610 9.63 37.16 -16.26
N GLU A 611 9.97 36.42 -17.32
CA GLU A 611 9.07 35.40 -17.86
C GLU A 611 8.88 34.27 -16.84
N PRO A 612 7.64 33.84 -16.60
CA PRO A 612 7.37 32.77 -15.65
C PRO A 612 7.94 31.44 -16.13
N LEU A 613 8.56 30.70 -15.21
CA LEU A 613 8.94 29.31 -15.42
C LEU A 613 7.73 28.42 -15.10
N ALA A 614 7.17 27.80 -16.13
CA ALA A 614 6.21 26.70 -16.00
C ALA A 614 6.91 25.39 -16.38
N GLY A 615 7.30 24.58 -15.39
CA GLY A 615 8.00 23.31 -15.60
C GLY A 615 9.34 23.23 -14.88
N VAL A 616 10.33 22.61 -15.52
CA VAL A 616 11.64 22.28 -14.92
C VAL A 616 12.80 22.76 -15.78
N ARG A 617 13.88 23.20 -15.13
CA ARG A 617 15.20 23.41 -15.76
C ARG A 617 16.33 22.87 -14.89
N ALA A 618 17.51 22.66 -15.49
CA ALA A 618 18.71 22.26 -14.75
C ALA A 618 19.12 23.34 -13.72
N SER A 619 19.69 22.92 -12.60
CA SER A 619 20.16 23.81 -11.54
C SER A 619 21.55 23.41 -11.04
N GLU A 620 22.38 24.41 -10.75
CA GLU A 620 23.66 24.22 -10.07
C GLU A 620 23.54 24.32 -8.54
N TRP A 621 22.33 24.58 -8.03
CA TRP A 621 22.10 24.68 -6.59
C TRP A 621 22.54 23.42 -5.87
N ARG A 622 23.20 23.59 -4.72
CA ARG A 622 23.54 22.52 -3.78
C ARG A 622 23.16 22.99 -2.37
N PRO A 623 22.83 22.07 -1.45
CA PRO A 623 22.69 22.41 -0.04
C PRO A 623 23.93 23.17 0.44
N ARG A 624 23.73 24.21 1.27
CA ARG A 624 24.86 25.03 1.75
C ARG A 624 25.86 24.17 2.51
N ASP A 625 27.12 24.27 2.12
CA ASP A 625 28.27 23.80 2.88
C ASP A 625 29.00 25.02 3.45
N ASP A 626 28.67 25.36 4.70
CA ASP A 626 29.31 26.46 5.44
C ASP A 626 30.50 25.97 6.28
N GLY A 627 30.98 24.74 6.03
CA GLY A 627 32.01 24.08 6.82
C GLY A 627 31.55 23.64 8.20
N SER A 628 30.24 23.74 8.51
CA SER A 628 29.70 23.18 9.75
C SER A 628 29.57 21.66 9.67
N ILE A 629 29.83 21.00 10.79
CA ILE A 629 29.65 19.55 10.94
C ILE A 629 28.33 19.34 11.65
N VAL A 630 27.38 18.67 10.99
CA VAL A 630 26.07 18.32 11.57
C VAL A 630 26.00 16.82 11.77
N ILE A 631 25.55 16.39 12.95
CA ILE A 631 25.32 14.97 13.27
C ILE A 631 23.90 14.85 13.84
N ASP A 632 23.12 13.97 13.23
CA ASP A 632 21.71 13.69 13.49
C ASP A 632 21.47 12.37 14.22
N ASP A 633 20.25 12.17 14.73
CA ASP A 633 19.84 10.97 15.43
C ASP A 633 19.85 9.70 14.56
N LEU A 634 19.91 9.85 13.23
CA LEU A 634 20.05 8.75 12.27
C LEU A 634 21.48 8.55 11.75
N ASP A 635 22.43 9.43 12.09
CA ASP A 635 23.80 9.28 11.62
C ASP A 635 24.52 8.14 12.36
N PRO A 636 25.38 7.36 11.68
CA PRO A 636 26.22 6.35 12.34
C PRO A 636 27.15 6.90 13.43
N ALA A 637 27.36 8.22 13.44
CA ALA A 637 28.14 8.96 14.42
C ALA A 637 27.36 9.26 15.72
N PHE A 638 26.04 9.01 15.75
CA PHE A 638 25.21 9.07 16.94
C PHE A 638 25.14 7.70 17.63
N GLU A 639 25.46 7.65 18.92
CA GLU A 639 25.37 6.46 19.76
C GLU A 639 24.45 6.72 20.96
N PRO A 640 23.27 6.09 21.02
CA PRO A 640 22.42 6.11 22.19
C PRO A 640 22.93 5.09 23.23
N LYS A 641 23.39 5.57 24.37
CA LYS A 641 23.83 4.73 25.48
C LYS A 641 22.76 4.66 26.56
N ALA A 642 22.40 3.45 26.99
CA ALA A 642 21.55 3.21 28.16
C ALA A 642 22.18 2.11 29.02
N THR A 643 22.30 2.35 30.31
CA THR A 643 22.68 1.32 31.28
C THR A 643 21.39 0.69 31.81
N PRO A 644 21.10 -0.60 31.55
CA PRO A 644 19.82 -1.18 31.95
C PRO A 644 19.67 -1.16 33.46
N VAL A 645 18.60 -0.53 33.96
CA VAL A 645 18.17 -0.65 35.37
C VAL A 645 16.84 -1.39 35.38
N PRO A 646 16.81 -2.70 35.69
CA PRO A 646 15.56 -3.46 35.68
C PRO A 646 14.61 -2.92 36.75
N THR A 647 13.38 -2.61 36.38
CA THR A 647 12.33 -2.22 37.33
C THR A 647 11.45 -3.42 37.74
N LEU A 648 10.75 -3.29 38.88
CA LEU A 648 9.73 -4.25 39.33
C LEU A 648 8.56 -4.38 38.32
N LEU A 649 8.30 -3.35 37.52
CA LEU A 649 7.29 -3.38 36.45
C LEU A 649 7.76 -4.19 35.23
N ASP A 650 9.06 -4.19 34.93
CA ASP A 650 9.64 -4.98 33.83
C ASP A 650 9.54 -6.48 34.10
N SER A 651 9.67 -6.88 35.37
CA SER A 651 9.52 -8.27 35.80
C SER A 651 8.06 -8.74 35.77
N VAL A 652 7.08 -7.86 36.02
CA VAL A 652 5.65 -8.16 35.90
C VAL A 652 5.19 -8.20 34.43
N ARG A 653 5.72 -7.32 33.56
CA ARG A 653 5.46 -7.40 32.10
C ARG A 653 6.08 -8.64 31.48
N ALA A 654 7.28 -9.08 31.91
CA ALA A 654 7.88 -10.33 31.46
C ALA A 654 7.04 -11.59 31.79
N MET A 655 6.14 -11.51 32.79
CA MET A 655 5.21 -12.59 33.14
C MET A 655 3.92 -12.61 32.30
N GLY A 656 3.67 -11.62 31.43
CA GLY A 656 2.41 -11.55 30.68
C GLY A 656 2.41 -10.77 29.35
N ALA A 657 3.56 -10.37 28.80
CA ALA A 657 3.64 -9.50 27.63
C ALA A 657 4.45 -10.11 26.48
N ARG A 658 4.06 -9.68 25.26
CA ARG A 658 4.68 -9.87 23.94
C ARG A 658 6.15 -10.29 23.99
N LYS A 659 6.54 -11.25 23.14
CA LYS A 659 7.93 -11.68 23.05
C LYS A 659 8.82 -10.47 22.79
N LYS A 660 10.03 -10.48 23.37
CA LYS A 660 11.02 -9.40 23.29
C LYS A 660 11.38 -9.01 21.83
N ASP A 661 11.07 -9.88 20.88
CA ASP A 661 11.28 -9.70 19.43
C ASP A 661 10.13 -8.97 18.70
N ASP A 662 8.99 -8.69 19.36
CA ASP A 662 7.82 -8.04 18.75
C ASP A 662 7.84 -6.51 18.82
N VAL A 663 8.92 -5.90 19.34
CA VAL A 663 8.99 -4.44 19.50
C VAL A 663 9.67 -3.80 18.29
N GLU A 664 8.93 -2.92 17.62
CA GLU A 664 9.41 -2.18 16.46
C GLU A 664 10.61 -1.29 16.83
N ARG A 665 11.72 -1.42 16.09
CA ARG A 665 12.96 -0.68 16.32
C ARG A 665 13.43 0.03 15.06
N ASP A 666 14.03 1.20 15.24
CA ASP A 666 14.62 2.03 14.19
C ASP A 666 16.08 2.31 14.56
N LEU A 667 17.03 1.77 13.78
CA LEU A 667 18.48 1.76 14.08
C LEU A 667 18.81 1.40 15.55
N GLY A 668 18.14 0.36 16.07
CA GLY A 668 18.37 -0.17 17.41
C GLY A 668 17.52 0.46 18.53
N LEU A 669 16.86 1.60 18.29
CA LEU A 669 15.97 2.26 19.26
C LEU A 669 14.52 1.81 19.10
N GLU A 670 13.82 1.54 20.20
CA GLU A 670 12.39 1.23 20.15
C GLU A 670 11.57 2.43 19.67
N VAL A 671 10.65 2.22 18.75
CA VAL A 671 9.72 3.28 18.32
C VAL A 671 8.69 3.53 19.43
N HIS A 672 8.50 4.79 19.80
CA HIS A 672 7.50 5.14 20.81
C HIS A 672 6.08 5.17 20.20
N PRO A 673 5.13 4.36 20.70
CA PRO A 673 3.75 4.42 20.23
C PRO A 673 3.09 5.76 20.60
N SER A 674 2.36 6.40 19.68
CA SER A 674 1.84 7.77 19.85
C SER A 674 0.99 8.02 21.11
N PHE A 675 0.42 6.97 21.71
CA PHE A 675 -0.45 7.04 22.90
C PHE A 675 0.07 6.27 24.12
N ALA A 676 1.29 5.74 24.06
CA ALA A 676 1.89 5.06 25.20
C ALA A 676 2.43 6.07 26.22
N PRO A 677 2.31 5.83 27.53
CA PRO A 677 3.02 6.62 28.51
C PRO A 677 4.53 6.29 28.44
N LEU A 678 5.37 7.33 28.50
CA LEU A 678 6.81 7.21 28.70
C LEU A 678 7.08 6.56 30.06
N THR A 679 7.32 5.24 30.06
CA THR A 679 7.42 4.45 31.29
C THR A 679 8.75 3.73 31.45
N LEU A 680 9.60 3.70 30.42
CA LEU A 680 10.92 3.04 30.46
C LEU A 680 12.05 4.06 30.50
N GLN A 681 13.09 3.77 31.30
CA GLN A 681 14.36 4.53 31.38
C GLN A 681 15.30 4.16 30.20
N GLU A 682 14.76 4.08 28.99
CA GLU A 682 15.49 3.73 27.78
C GLU A 682 15.19 4.72 26.65
N TRP A 683 16.11 4.83 25.70
CA TRP A 683 15.92 5.63 24.50
C TRP A 683 14.79 5.08 23.63
N ARG A 684 13.94 5.98 23.13
CA ARG A 684 12.92 5.67 22.14
C ARG A 684 12.97 6.65 20.98
N ARG A 685 12.64 6.20 19.77
CA ARG A 685 12.54 7.07 18.59
C ARG A 685 11.12 7.55 18.37
N ILE A 686 10.99 8.82 18.00
CA ILE A 686 9.74 9.43 17.50
C ILE A 686 9.98 10.21 16.21
N SER A 687 8.93 10.37 15.41
CA SER A 687 8.90 11.33 14.32
C SER A 687 8.37 12.67 14.82
N ALA A 688 9.02 13.77 14.43
CA ALA A 688 8.59 15.11 14.79
C ALA A 688 8.79 16.05 13.61
N GLY A 689 7.73 16.71 13.16
CA GLY A 689 7.77 17.51 11.92
C GLY A 689 8.75 18.70 11.95
N SER A 690 9.15 19.14 13.14
CA SER A 690 10.15 20.20 13.33
C SER A 690 11.52 19.70 13.78
N ALA A 691 11.77 18.39 13.81
CA ALA A 691 13.10 17.85 14.04
C ALA A 691 14.02 18.10 12.85
N TRP A 692 15.33 18.05 13.09
CA TRP A 692 16.32 18.06 12.04
C TRP A 692 16.34 16.70 11.33
N GLY A 693 16.99 16.67 10.18
CA GLY A 693 17.28 15.44 9.48
C GLY A 693 17.45 15.67 7.99
N ARG A 694 18.50 15.06 7.42
CA ARG A 694 18.82 15.19 6.00
C ARG A 694 17.69 14.72 5.11
N PHE A 695 17.04 13.62 5.48
CA PHE A 695 15.92 13.03 4.73
C PHE A 695 14.68 12.80 5.60
N ARG A 696 14.86 12.29 6.81
CA ARG A 696 13.78 11.95 7.75
C ARG A 696 13.86 12.85 8.96
N ARG A 697 12.71 13.30 9.49
CA ARG A 697 12.66 14.17 10.69
C ARG A 697 12.31 13.35 11.93
N THR A 698 13.34 12.84 12.58
CA THR A 698 13.22 11.98 13.77
C THR A 698 13.98 12.57 14.94
N MET A 699 13.73 12.03 16.13
CA MET A 699 14.57 12.28 17.30
C MET A 699 14.48 11.10 18.25
N ALA A 700 15.54 10.94 19.05
CA ALA A 700 15.55 10.07 20.21
C ALA A 700 15.07 10.83 21.45
N ILE A 701 14.24 10.18 22.26
CA ILE A 701 13.72 10.72 23.53
C ILE A 701 13.95 9.74 24.67
N ALA A 702 14.16 10.27 25.87
CA ALA A 702 14.26 9.48 27.10
C ALA A 702 13.66 10.26 28.29
N PRO A 703 13.04 9.59 29.27
CA PRO A 703 12.59 10.28 30.47
C PRO A 703 13.78 10.74 31.33
N ALA A 704 13.53 11.69 32.22
CA ALA A 704 14.49 12.11 33.23
C ALA A 704 14.89 10.94 34.16
N GLY A 705 16.15 10.95 34.56
CA GLY A 705 16.76 9.93 35.41
C GLY A 705 18.01 10.43 36.12
N THR A 706 18.92 9.51 36.45
CA THR A 706 20.11 9.80 37.28
C THR A 706 21.41 9.94 36.48
N GLY A 707 21.34 9.84 35.15
CA GLY A 707 22.49 9.89 34.24
C GLY A 707 22.87 8.53 33.64
N GLU A 708 22.01 7.53 33.77
CA GLU A 708 22.15 6.19 33.20
C GLU A 708 21.90 6.14 31.69
N VAL A 709 21.23 7.17 31.14
CA VAL A 709 21.00 7.35 29.71
C VAL A 709 21.83 8.54 29.20
N GLU A 710 22.56 8.34 28.11
CA GLU A 710 23.43 9.34 27.48
C GLU A 710 23.28 9.31 25.95
N ALA A 711 23.22 10.49 25.35
CA ALA A 711 23.35 10.71 23.90
C ALA A 711 24.80 11.07 23.60
N ILE A 712 25.42 10.38 22.66
CA ILE A 712 26.83 10.56 22.30
C ILE A 712 26.92 10.83 20.79
N PHE A 713 27.54 11.94 20.41
CA PHE A 713 27.76 12.33 19.03
C PHE A 713 29.27 12.42 18.75
N ARG A 714 29.75 11.77 17.70
CA ARG A 714 31.18 11.74 17.36
C ARG A 714 31.46 12.45 16.04
N ALA A 715 32.14 13.60 16.12
CA ALA A 715 32.57 14.36 14.96
C ALA A 715 34.06 14.13 14.66
N ASP A 716 34.44 14.15 13.40
CA ASP A 716 35.83 14.33 13.00
C ASP A 716 36.03 15.77 12.52
N VAL A 717 36.77 16.56 13.30
CA VAL A 717 36.93 18.00 13.09
C VAL A 717 38.19 18.28 12.26
N PRO A 718 38.08 18.88 11.06
CA PRO A 718 39.17 18.90 10.08
C PRO A 718 40.37 19.77 10.48
N SER A 719 40.17 20.76 11.35
CA SER A 719 41.26 21.63 11.80
C SER A 719 41.05 22.12 13.23
N SER A 720 42.14 22.33 13.97
CA SER A 720 42.06 22.93 15.30
C SER A 720 41.53 24.36 15.23
N GLY A 721 40.68 24.76 16.16
CA GLY A 721 40.07 26.09 16.14
C GLY A 721 39.04 26.30 17.25
N ARG A 722 38.34 27.44 17.21
CA ARG A 722 37.15 27.67 18.04
C ARG A 722 35.92 27.25 17.27
N TYR A 723 35.09 26.43 17.88
CA TYR A 723 33.84 25.97 17.30
C TYR A 723 32.69 26.39 18.19
N ARG A 724 31.63 26.91 17.56
CA ARG A 724 30.35 27.11 18.22
C ARG A 724 29.60 25.79 18.20
N ILE A 725 29.19 25.34 19.38
CA ILE A 725 28.37 24.16 19.57
C ILE A 725 26.92 24.60 19.60
N GLU A 726 26.11 23.99 18.76
CA GLU A 726 24.68 24.22 18.70
C GLU A 726 23.92 22.89 18.78
N ILE A 727 22.75 22.93 19.40
CA ILE A 727 21.84 21.79 19.51
C ILE A 727 20.54 22.15 18.81
N HIS A 728 20.02 21.23 18.02
CA HIS A 728 18.70 21.35 17.44
C HIS A 728 17.64 20.88 18.44
N VAL A 729 16.66 21.74 18.72
CA VAL A 729 15.54 21.44 19.61
C VAL A 729 14.24 21.54 18.80
N PRO A 730 13.53 20.42 18.57
CA PRO A 730 12.23 20.47 17.90
C PRO A 730 11.23 21.37 18.64
N SER A 731 10.35 22.02 17.88
CA SER A 731 9.23 22.77 18.45
C SER A 731 8.28 21.84 19.19
N ARG A 732 8.07 22.11 20.47
CA ARG A 732 7.13 21.36 21.34
C ARG A 732 5.70 21.34 20.80
N GLN A 733 5.31 22.37 20.06
CA GLN A 733 3.98 22.47 19.45
C GLN A 733 3.74 21.40 18.38
N THR A 734 4.79 20.79 17.86
CA THR A 734 4.70 19.73 16.84
C THR A 734 4.69 18.31 17.43
N LEU A 735 4.75 18.19 18.76
CA LEU A 735 4.72 16.90 19.47
C LEU A 735 3.31 16.52 19.88
N GLY A 736 3.10 15.23 20.16
CA GLY A 736 1.82 14.74 20.68
C GLY A 736 1.47 15.37 22.04
N PRO A 737 0.17 15.45 22.39
CA PRO A 737 -0.31 16.18 23.58
C PRO A 737 0.39 15.78 24.89
N ALA A 738 0.75 14.51 25.05
CA ALA A 738 1.46 14.00 26.22
C ALA A 738 2.90 14.55 26.34
N LEU A 739 3.62 14.65 25.22
CA LEU A 739 5.02 15.10 25.20
C LEU A 739 5.13 16.63 25.19
N GLN A 740 4.17 17.30 24.55
CA GLN A 740 4.13 18.76 24.44
C GLN A 740 4.17 19.47 25.80
N GLN A 741 3.60 18.86 26.84
CA GLN A 741 3.51 19.43 28.18
C GLN A 741 4.73 19.13 29.07
N MET A 742 5.63 18.24 28.64
CA MET A 742 6.78 17.86 29.45
C MET A 742 7.86 18.95 29.42
N LYS A 743 8.46 19.22 30.59
CA LYS A 743 9.62 20.12 30.69
C LYS A 743 10.89 19.43 30.22
N TYR A 744 11.75 20.14 29.51
CA TYR A 744 13.08 19.64 29.15
C TYR A 744 14.11 19.95 30.24
N GLY A 745 13.86 21.01 31.02
CA GLY A 745 14.78 21.46 32.06
C GLY A 745 16.10 21.96 31.48
N ALA A 746 17.17 21.84 32.25
CA ALA A 746 18.50 22.27 31.81
C ALA A 746 19.47 21.08 31.74
N TRP A 747 20.26 21.04 30.66
CA TRP A 747 21.17 19.95 30.32
C TRP A 747 22.63 20.34 30.57
N THR A 748 23.48 19.34 30.79
CA THR A 748 24.94 19.52 30.85
C THR A 748 25.52 18.85 29.62
N ILE A 749 26.08 19.66 28.71
CA ILE A 749 26.65 19.22 27.45
C ILE A 749 28.16 19.11 27.62
N LYS A 750 28.73 17.92 27.43
CA LYS A 750 30.17 17.67 27.49
C LYS A 750 30.74 17.66 26.09
N VAL A 751 31.86 18.33 25.87
CA VAL A 751 32.63 18.32 24.62
C VAL A 751 34.04 17.85 24.92
N ASP A 752 34.44 16.70 24.39
CA ASP A 752 35.74 16.08 24.65
C ASP A 752 36.50 15.82 23.34
N ASP A 753 37.69 16.41 23.22
CA ASP A 753 38.62 16.24 22.09
C ASP A 753 39.87 15.40 22.47
N GLY A 754 39.81 14.70 23.60
CA GLY A 754 40.90 13.89 24.15
C GLY A 754 41.90 14.68 25.00
N THR A 755 41.71 15.98 25.21
CA THR A 755 42.58 16.83 26.07
C THR A 755 41.98 17.19 27.43
N GLY A 756 40.80 16.64 27.75
CA GLY A 756 40.05 16.92 28.97
C GLY A 756 38.82 17.76 28.63
N GLY A 757 37.65 17.11 28.55
CA GLY A 757 36.44 17.72 28.02
C GLY A 757 35.92 18.95 28.80
N GLU A 758 35.29 19.87 28.06
CA GLU A 758 34.60 21.05 28.57
C GLU A 758 33.12 20.74 28.83
N ALA A 759 32.56 21.19 29.95
CA ALA A 759 31.14 21.03 30.27
C ALA A 759 30.40 22.37 30.17
N LEU A 760 29.45 22.44 29.25
CA LEU A 760 28.60 23.60 28.99
C LEU A 760 27.20 23.39 29.57
N ARG A 761 26.56 24.50 29.95
CA ARG A 761 25.21 24.50 30.48
C ARG A 761 24.22 24.95 29.41
N PHE A 762 23.17 24.19 29.17
CA PHE A 762 22.14 24.50 28.19
C PHE A 762 20.75 24.51 28.84
N ASP A 763 20.01 25.62 28.74
CA ASP A 763 18.63 25.70 29.20
C ASP A 763 17.67 25.29 28.07
N ALA A 764 17.30 24.01 28.05
CA ALA A 764 16.44 23.44 27.02
C ALA A 764 14.96 23.81 27.20
N ASP A 765 14.57 24.38 28.35
CA ASP A 765 13.24 24.96 28.55
C ASP A 765 13.09 26.34 27.90
N ALA A 766 14.18 27.10 27.81
CA ALA A 766 14.22 28.41 27.15
C ALA A 766 14.55 28.34 25.64
N ALA A 767 14.89 27.16 25.12
CA ALA A 767 15.26 26.97 23.72
C ALA A 767 14.11 27.29 22.75
N ILE A 768 14.44 27.92 21.62
CA ILE A 768 13.50 28.09 20.51
C ILE A 768 13.47 26.84 19.64
N GLY A 769 12.37 26.63 18.90
CA GLY A 769 12.33 25.57 17.88
C GLY A 769 13.40 25.81 16.81
N GLY A 770 14.32 24.86 16.63
CA GLY A 770 15.43 24.95 15.67
C GLY A 770 16.81 24.86 16.33
N TRP A 771 17.82 25.46 15.68
CA TRP A 771 19.19 25.52 16.17
C TRP A 771 19.36 26.53 17.31
N ASN A 772 19.95 26.09 18.43
CA ASN A 772 20.23 26.92 19.60
C ASN A 772 21.72 26.85 19.96
N GLU A 773 22.33 28.00 20.22
CA GLU A 773 23.73 28.06 20.68
C GLU A 773 23.87 27.56 22.12
N VAL A 774 24.82 26.65 22.33
CA VAL A 774 25.21 26.15 23.65
C VAL A 774 26.42 26.90 24.18
N GLY A 775 27.41 27.16 23.31
CA GLY A 775 28.61 27.89 23.65
C GLY A 775 29.72 27.72 22.61
N VAL A 776 30.86 28.39 22.82
CA VAL A 776 32.02 28.35 21.91
C VAL A 776 33.23 27.76 22.63
N VAL A 777 33.73 26.63 22.13
CA VAL A 777 34.80 25.85 22.75
C VAL A 777 36.02 25.74 21.83
N PRO A 778 37.26 25.70 22.36
CA PRO A 778 38.44 25.34 21.59
C PRO A 778 38.47 23.83 21.33
N ILE A 779 38.82 23.42 20.11
CA ILE A 779 38.91 22.02 19.70
C ILE A 779 40.25 21.78 19.02
N LYS A 780 40.97 20.71 19.39
CA LYS A 780 42.30 20.34 18.87
C LYS A 780 42.29 19.79 17.43
N GLY A 781 41.13 19.54 16.83
CA GLY A 781 41.00 18.88 15.52
C GLY A 781 41.21 17.37 15.66
N GLY A 782 40.60 16.60 14.76
CA GLY A 782 40.43 15.14 14.88
C GLY A 782 39.12 14.77 15.58
N ALA A 783 39.08 13.58 16.18
CA ALA A 783 37.88 13.04 16.81
C ALA A 783 37.44 13.86 18.04
N VAL A 784 36.18 14.31 18.02
CA VAL A 784 35.51 15.03 19.10
C VAL A 784 34.24 14.30 19.47
N THR A 785 33.99 14.19 20.78
CA THR A 785 32.75 13.64 21.32
C THR A 785 31.94 14.75 21.98
N VAL A 786 30.69 14.92 21.58
CA VAL A 786 29.71 15.75 22.29
C VAL A 786 28.71 14.81 22.96
N SER A 787 28.52 14.91 24.27
CA SER A 787 27.57 14.06 24.99
C SER A 787 26.72 14.80 26.01
N TYR A 788 25.51 14.30 26.26
CA TYR A 788 24.61 14.78 27.30
C TYR A 788 23.62 13.69 27.69
N GLY A 789 23.14 13.71 28.94
CA GLY A 789 22.38 12.59 29.51
C GLY A 789 21.12 13.01 30.25
N ASN A 790 20.36 12.00 30.69
CA ASN A 790 19.02 12.19 31.27
C ASN A 790 19.01 12.68 32.72
N LYS A 791 20.16 13.06 33.27
CA LYS A 791 20.24 13.80 34.54
C LYS A 791 19.87 15.26 34.28
N LEU A 792 18.58 15.55 34.30
CA LEU A 792 18.02 16.86 33.98
C LEU A 792 17.81 17.68 35.25
N ASP A 793 18.21 18.94 35.22
CA ASP A 793 17.96 19.86 36.33
C ASP A 793 16.68 20.69 36.10
N ASN A 794 16.34 21.57 37.05
CA ASN A 794 15.18 22.47 37.00
C ASN A 794 13.83 21.75 36.81
N GLY A 795 13.73 20.51 37.30
CA GLY A 795 12.52 19.70 37.15
C GLY A 795 12.27 19.21 35.73
N GLY A 796 13.34 19.08 34.91
CA GLY A 796 13.25 18.45 33.60
C GLY A 796 12.67 17.04 33.68
N GLN A 797 11.85 16.69 32.69
CA GLN A 797 11.09 15.44 32.60
C GLN A 797 11.45 14.64 31.35
N LEU A 798 11.89 15.31 30.28
CA LEU A 798 12.19 14.71 28.99
C LEU A 798 13.54 15.18 28.45
N LEU A 799 14.40 14.22 28.11
CA LEU A 799 15.60 14.45 27.33
C LEU A 799 15.28 14.24 25.84
N VAL A 800 15.82 15.11 24.99
CA VAL A 800 15.69 15.03 23.53
C VAL A 800 17.08 15.01 22.89
N ALA A 801 17.29 14.08 21.97
CA ALA A 801 18.45 14.04 21.09
C ALA A 801 17.98 13.99 19.63
N ASP A 802 18.14 15.12 18.95
CA ASP A 802 17.77 15.33 17.55
C ASP A 802 19.05 15.49 16.73
N ALA A 803 19.66 16.68 16.73
CA ALA A 803 20.94 16.89 16.06
C ALA A 803 21.84 17.88 16.80
N ILE A 804 23.15 17.77 16.53
CA ILE A 804 24.15 18.75 16.95
C ILE A 804 24.83 19.38 15.73
N ARG A 805 25.32 20.60 15.89
CA ARG A 805 26.10 21.31 14.87
C ARG A 805 27.34 21.95 15.47
N LEU A 806 28.49 21.70 14.86
CA LEU A 806 29.77 22.36 15.16
C LEU A 806 30.06 23.36 14.04
N VAL A 807 29.98 24.66 14.35
CA VAL A 807 30.24 25.73 13.39
C VAL A 807 31.64 26.31 13.62
N PRO A 808 32.56 26.29 12.64
CA PRO A 808 33.85 26.93 12.79
C PRO A 808 33.68 28.45 12.96
N VAL A 809 34.27 29.01 14.01
CA VAL A 809 34.24 30.46 14.24
C VAL A 809 35.35 31.10 13.40
N THR A 810 35.03 31.52 12.18
CA THR A 810 35.95 32.33 11.37
C THR A 810 36.19 33.67 12.06
N ARG A 811 37.44 33.97 12.39
CA ARG A 811 37.87 35.26 12.93
C ARG A 811 37.53 36.33 11.88
N ALA A 812 36.62 37.26 12.19
CA ALA A 812 36.39 38.42 11.34
C ALA A 812 37.73 39.12 11.11
N ALA A 813 38.11 39.28 9.84
CA ALA A 813 39.33 39.96 9.48
C ALA A 813 39.22 41.45 9.84
N GLY A 814 40.05 41.88 10.81
CA GLY A 814 40.60 43.23 10.87
C GLY A 814 39.65 44.38 11.22
N GLY A 815 39.33 44.53 12.49
CA GLY A 815 39.16 45.84 13.12
C GLY A 815 40.28 46.04 14.13
N THR A 816 41.38 46.67 13.74
CA THR A 816 42.42 47.18 14.68
C THR A 816 41.90 48.46 15.34
N PRO A 817 42.34 48.77 16.59
CA PRO A 817 41.67 49.67 17.52
C PRO A 817 41.66 51.14 17.09
#